data_AF-A0A7J7KRT7-F1
#
_entry.id   AF-A0A7J7KRT7-F1
#
_cell.length_a   1.000
_cell.length_b   1.000
_cell.length_c   1.000
_cell.angle_alpha   90.00
_cell.angle_beta   90.00
_cell.angle_gamma   90.00
#
_symmetry.space_group_name_H-M   'P 1'
#
loop_
_entity.id
_entity.type
_entity.pdbx_description
1 polymer ?
#
loop_
_entity_poly.entity_id
_entity_poly.type
_entity_poly.pdbx_seq_one_letter_code
_entity_poly.pdbx_strand_id
1 'polypeptide(L)'
;MSLQATEATLVTMDSSENVINETKINVDLVQRGDLLRVLPGEKVPVDGRVVSGTSNCDESLITGESMPVAKLPGSSVIGGSINENGSLIIQATHVGADSALSQIVRLVEEAQTSKAPIQQLADTIAGYFVPVVCVIASVTLISWIIVGYVSPTTILPDYSQNVTTDGELAEEVFANAFQLAITVLAIACPCALGLATPTAVMVGTGVGAVNGILIKGGEPLETTHKVKTIVFDKTGTITHGVPKVASVAYFVEEKVVTLLTFLAVVGTAEANSEHPIANAIVKYVKQVLNTEKLGQVSGFKAVPGYGIECTVSNILPMIESTSRDQVLSNCNTEEVGSDIDGLLAAASDANSSKRLAANENGEKYALLVGNRDWMRKNGLSITPEMDMKMSKHENQGQTAVLCAINGQIVAMLAVADTVKEEAQLAIYQLKKKGLNVFLLTGDNVKTAKAIAKQVGIKKVFAEVLPEHKVAKVRQLQSLGEKVAMVGDGVNDSPALAQADVGIAIGTGTDVAVEAADVVLIRNDLLDVYGAIQLSATTVRRIRVNFFFASIYNLVGIPIAAGVFMPVGLELQPWMASAAMAMSSVSVVCLSLLLKLWKKPSKHSILTDAYFKHVYDLDPFDDDIQVTRGVDETLPIDRGKGSLRQSIHSMISKLSNTNSNNYTPLSTMEIGIQSKSYSTSRDQDEDSERNSIV
;
A
#
# COMPACT_ATOMS: atom_id res chain seq x y z
N MET A 1 1.95 12.71 20.25
CA MET A 1 3.03 13.44 20.97
C MET A 1 3.54 14.53 20.03
N SER A 2 3.83 15.74 20.51
CA SER A 2 4.46 16.75 19.65
C SER A 2 5.85 16.26 19.22
N LEU A 3 6.05 16.06 17.91
CA LEU A 3 7.36 15.75 17.33
C LEU A 3 8.30 16.96 17.45
N GLN A 4 7.77 18.17 17.45
CA GLN A 4 8.53 19.42 17.62
C GLN A 4 8.96 19.64 19.08
N ALA A 5 10.19 20.11 19.25
CA ALA A 5 10.69 20.61 20.53
C ALA A 5 10.08 22.01 20.81
N THR A 6 9.76 22.29 22.07
CA THR A 6 9.17 23.58 22.47
C THR A 6 10.21 24.60 22.91
N GLU A 7 11.38 24.13 23.33
CA GLU A 7 12.48 24.95 23.85
C GLU A 7 13.78 24.63 23.11
N ALA A 8 14.66 25.62 23.00
CA ALA A 8 16.01 25.49 22.48
C ALA A 8 17.00 26.20 23.42
N THR A 9 18.20 25.64 23.58
CA THR A 9 19.27 26.28 24.38
C THR A 9 20.22 27.03 23.45
N LEU A 10 20.08 28.35 23.37
CA LEU A 10 20.95 29.23 22.60
C LEU A 10 22.29 29.43 23.32
N VAL A 11 23.39 29.37 22.56
CA VAL A 11 24.75 29.48 23.06
C VAL A 11 25.49 30.61 22.36
N THR A 12 26.13 31.47 23.12
CA THR A 12 27.06 32.49 22.60
C THR A 12 28.50 32.03 22.82
N MET A 13 29.26 31.91 21.73
CA MET A 13 30.67 31.51 21.72
C MET A 13 31.62 32.70 21.62
N ASP A 14 32.80 32.60 22.21
CA ASP A 14 33.91 33.54 21.98
C ASP A 14 34.70 33.19 20.70
N SER A 15 35.55 34.11 20.27
CA SER A 15 36.59 34.00 19.21
C SER A 15 37.48 32.75 19.33
N SER A 16 37.53 32.13 20.52
CA SER A 16 38.31 30.92 20.84
C SER A 16 37.44 29.67 21.04
N GLU A 17 36.21 29.66 20.51
CA GLU A 17 35.24 28.53 20.56
C GLU A 17 34.79 28.08 21.96
N ASN A 18 34.98 28.92 22.98
CA ASN A 18 34.51 28.66 24.33
C ASN A 18 33.09 29.22 24.54
N VAL A 19 32.26 28.46 25.25
CA VAL A 19 30.89 28.85 25.61
C VAL A 19 30.91 29.95 26.68
N ILE A 20 30.39 31.13 26.35
CA ILE A 20 30.34 32.29 27.26
C ILE A 20 29.04 32.29 28.07
N ASN A 21 27.92 32.00 27.42
CA ASN A 21 26.59 32.06 28.04
C ASN A 21 25.61 31.12 27.33
N GLU A 22 24.62 30.65 28.09
CA GLU A 22 23.58 29.72 27.65
C GLU A 22 22.23 30.23 28.10
N THR A 23 21.32 30.42 27.14
CA THR A 23 19.97 30.94 27.40
C THR A 23 18.94 30.03 26.77
N LYS A 24 17.96 29.59 27.56
CA LYS A 24 16.80 28.87 27.04
C LYS A 24 15.83 29.85 26.38
N ILE A 25 15.49 29.59 25.12
CA ILE A 25 14.55 30.35 24.33
C ILE A 25 13.48 29.43 23.75
N ASN A 26 12.33 30.00 23.37
CA ASN A 26 11.32 29.26 22.62
C ASN A 26 11.86 28.95 21.21
N VAL A 27 11.53 27.77 20.67
CA VAL A 27 11.93 27.34 19.33
C VAL A 27 11.53 28.35 18.23
N ASP A 28 10.41 29.06 18.41
CA ASP A 28 9.91 30.06 17.45
C ASP A 28 10.80 31.31 17.36
N LEU A 29 11.67 31.54 18.36
CA LEU A 29 12.59 32.68 18.41
C LEU A 29 13.96 32.36 17.82
N VAL A 30 14.20 31.10 17.44
CA VAL A 30 15.48 30.66 16.86
C VAL A 30 15.62 31.19 15.44
N GLN A 31 16.75 31.81 15.14
CA GLN A 31 17.08 32.34 13.82
C GLN A 31 18.11 31.49 13.11
N ARG A 32 18.16 31.63 11.78
CA ARG A 32 19.17 30.98 10.95
C ARG A 32 20.56 31.49 11.31
N GLY A 33 21.48 30.58 11.59
CA GLY A 33 22.85 30.90 12.02
C GLY A 33 23.06 30.85 13.53
N ASP A 34 22.00 30.74 14.34
CA ASP A 34 22.09 30.59 15.79
C ASP A 34 22.80 29.29 16.17
N LEU A 35 23.61 29.35 17.23
CA LEU A 35 24.28 28.19 17.81
C LEU A 35 23.45 27.65 18.96
N LEU A 36 23.02 26.40 18.83
CA LEU A 36 22.18 25.72 19.81
C LEU A 36 22.92 24.55 20.41
N ARG A 37 22.84 24.38 21.72
CA ARG A 37 23.36 23.19 22.39
C ARG A 37 22.24 22.20 22.61
N VAL A 38 22.47 20.96 22.18
CA VAL A 38 21.56 19.83 22.37
C VAL A 38 22.23 18.86 23.34
N LEU A 39 21.56 18.62 24.47
CA LEU A 39 22.05 17.69 25.49
C LEU A 39 21.71 16.23 25.15
N PRO A 40 22.39 15.25 25.76
CA PRO A 40 22.01 13.83 25.66
C PRO A 40 20.56 13.61 26.10
N GLY A 41 19.78 12.88 25.31
CA GLY A 41 18.35 12.63 25.50
C GLY A 41 17.42 13.77 25.05
N GLU A 42 17.96 14.91 24.61
CA GLU A 42 17.17 16.06 24.18
C GLU A 42 16.80 15.97 22.69
N LYS A 43 15.61 16.51 22.34
CA LYS A 43 15.21 16.62 20.94
C LYS A 43 15.96 17.76 20.27
N VAL A 44 16.41 17.52 19.05
CA VAL A 44 16.99 18.56 18.18
C VAL A 44 15.88 19.56 17.84
N PRO A 45 16.03 20.85 18.17
CA PRO A 45 14.92 21.81 18.04
C PRO A 45 14.63 22.23 16.60
N VAL A 46 15.67 22.39 15.77
CA VAL A 46 15.59 22.84 14.37
C VAL A 46 16.66 22.14 13.52
N ASP A 47 16.49 22.17 12.20
CA ASP A 47 17.49 21.58 11.30
C ASP A 47 18.78 22.39 11.33
N GLY A 48 19.91 21.69 11.44
CA GLY A 48 21.19 22.34 11.65
C GLY A 48 22.39 21.55 11.17
N ARG A 49 23.56 22.16 11.34
CA ARG A 49 24.85 21.53 11.08
C ARG A 49 25.67 21.48 12.35
N VAL A 50 26.25 20.33 12.68
CA VAL A 50 27.08 20.18 13.87
C VAL A 50 28.35 21.03 13.70
N VAL A 51 28.59 21.93 14.65
CA VAL A 51 29.80 22.75 14.72
C VAL A 51 30.81 22.09 15.64
N SER A 52 30.37 21.61 16.81
CA SER A 52 31.23 20.90 17.75
C SER A 52 30.50 19.78 18.48
N GLY A 53 31.27 18.79 18.95
CA GLY A 53 30.78 17.57 19.59
C GLY A 53 30.63 16.39 18.63
N THR A 54 30.52 15.20 19.22
CA THR A 54 30.26 13.94 18.51
C THR A 54 29.18 13.19 19.28
N SER A 55 28.14 12.75 18.58
CA SER A 55 27.04 11.99 19.19
C SER A 55 26.36 11.10 18.15
N ASN A 56 25.48 10.23 18.59
CA ASN A 56 24.53 9.52 17.73
C ASN A 56 23.16 10.20 17.86
N CYS A 57 22.49 10.43 16.73
CA CYS A 57 21.12 10.92 16.71
C CYS A 57 20.19 9.81 16.22
N ASP A 58 19.16 9.54 17.01
CA ASP A 58 18.04 8.72 16.60
C ASP A 58 17.11 9.55 15.71
N GLU A 59 17.12 9.22 14.42
CA GLU A 59 16.28 9.84 13.39
C GLU A 59 15.09 8.94 13.01
N SER A 60 14.82 7.87 13.78
CA SER A 60 13.82 6.84 13.46
C SER A 60 12.40 7.39 13.31
N LEU A 61 12.06 8.42 14.10
CA LEU A 61 10.75 9.06 14.07
C LEU A 61 10.47 9.82 12.76
N ILE A 62 11.51 10.21 12.02
CA ILE A 62 11.39 11.05 10.81
C ILE A 62 11.78 10.26 9.56
N THR A 63 12.93 9.58 9.62
CA THR A 63 13.50 8.85 8.48
C THR A 63 13.03 7.39 8.43
N GLY A 64 12.55 6.84 9.56
CA GLY A 64 12.19 5.43 9.68
C GLY A 64 13.38 4.48 9.82
N GLU A 65 14.62 4.99 9.80
CA GLU A 65 15.82 4.18 10.04
C GLU A 65 15.94 3.82 11.52
N SER A 66 15.97 2.53 11.85
CA SER A 66 15.99 2.05 13.25
C SER A 66 17.35 2.16 13.94
N MET A 67 18.42 2.51 13.20
CA MET A 67 19.77 2.61 13.72
C MET A 67 20.15 4.09 13.92
N PRO A 68 20.60 4.50 15.11
CA PRO A 68 21.08 5.86 15.36
C PRO A 68 22.24 6.23 14.43
N VAL A 69 22.15 7.40 13.82
CA VAL A 69 23.14 7.89 12.86
C VAL A 69 24.23 8.67 13.60
N ALA A 70 25.49 8.28 13.41
CA ALA A 70 26.62 8.99 13.99
C ALA A 70 26.78 10.39 13.37
N LYS A 71 26.90 11.41 14.22
CA LYS A 71 27.08 12.82 13.85
C LYS A 71 28.44 13.33 14.28
N LEU A 72 29.20 13.81 13.30
CA LEU A 72 30.51 14.41 13.46
C LEU A 72 30.44 15.92 13.15
N PRO A 73 31.44 16.72 13.53
CA PRO A 73 31.53 18.12 13.11
C PRO A 73 31.40 18.24 11.58
N GLY A 74 30.45 19.05 11.13
CA GLY A 74 30.08 19.22 9.72
C GLY A 74 28.93 18.34 9.22
N SER A 75 28.45 17.37 10.00
CA SER A 75 27.24 16.57 9.68
C SER A 75 25.96 17.40 9.82
N SER A 76 24.95 17.10 9.02
CA SER A 76 23.59 17.66 9.16
C SER A 76 22.78 16.90 10.21
N VAL A 77 21.94 17.63 10.95
CA VAL A 77 20.98 17.10 11.92
C VAL A 77 19.57 17.60 11.57
N ILE A 78 18.59 16.74 11.77
CA ILE A 78 17.18 17.02 11.47
C ILE A 78 16.46 17.39 12.77
N GLY A 79 15.64 18.45 12.72
CA GLY A 79 14.78 18.89 13.81
C GLY A 79 13.71 17.85 14.12
N GLY A 80 13.57 17.51 15.41
CA GLY A 80 12.70 16.44 15.90
C GLY A 80 13.44 15.12 16.19
N SER A 81 14.66 14.93 15.69
CA SER A 81 15.52 13.79 16.04
C SER A 81 15.93 13.83 17.52
N ILE A 82 16.20 12.67 18.11
CA ILE A 82 16.60 12.57 19.53
C ILE A 82 18.12 12.40 19.59
N ASN A 83 18.79 13.29 20.30
CA ASN A 83 20.22 13.14 20.55
C ASN A 83 20.45 12.07 21.61
N GLU A 84 21.26 11.04 21.34
CA GLU A 84 21.50 9.97 22.31
C GLU A 84 22.71 10.26 23.21
N ASN A 85 23.90 10.29 22.62
CA ASN A 85 25.17 10.10 23.34
C ASN A 85 26.14 11.27 23.15
N GLY A 86 26.20 12.19 24.11
CA GLY A 86 27.13 13.33 24.07
C GLY A 86 26.42 14.64 23.72
N SER A 87 27.06 15.77 24.06
CA SER A 87 26.51 17.09 23.77
C SER A 87 26.91 17.54 22.37
N LEU A 88 25.94 18.03 21.60
CA LEU A 88 26.19 18.63 20.29
C LEU A 88 25.98 20.13 20.36
N ILE A 89 26.81 20.88 19.64
CA ILE A 89 26.55 22.29 19.33
C ILE A 89 26.27 22.36 17.84
N ILE A 90 25.07 22.80 17.50
CA ILE A 90 24.55 22.82 16.14
C ILE A 90 24.30 24.27 15.71
N GLN A 91 24.61 24.58 14.47
CA GLN A 91 24.24 25.84 13.85
C GLN A 91 22.91 25.67 13.11
N ALA A 92 21.91 26.48 13.43
CA ALA A 92 20.60 26.45 12.80
C ALA A 92 20.69 26.79 11.31
N THR A 93 20.18 25.91 10.45
CA THR A 93 20.17 26.08 8.98
C THR A 93 18.78 26.35 8.43
N HIS A 94 17.76 25.64 8.93
CA HIS A 94 16.36 25.85 8.57
C HIS A 94 15.52 25.89 9.85
N VAL A 95 14.63 26.87 9.96
CA VAL A 95 13.87 27.18 11.19
C VAL A 95 12.38 27.36 10.87
N GLY A 96 11.51 27.10 11.84
CA GLY A 96 10.06 27.26 11.69
C GLY A 96 9.48 26.45 10.52
N ALA A 97 8.74 27.13 9.64
CA ALA A 97 8.06 26.53 8.48
C ALA A 97 9.02 25.91 7.44
N ASP A 98 10.29 26.31 7.42
CA ASP A 98 11.29 25.79 6.48
C ASP A 98 11.99 24.52 6.99
N SER A 99 11.70 24.08 8.23
CA SER A 99 12.23 22.83 8.75
C SER A 99 11.66 21.60 8.02
N ALA A 100 12.47 20.56 7.88
CA ALA A 100 12.09 19.30 7.24
C ALA A 100 10.81 18.70 7.85
N LEU A 101 10.69 18.73 9.18
CA LEU A 101 9.50 18.27 9.88
C LEU A 101 8.26 19.10 9.53
N SER A 102 8.37 20.43 9.44
CA SER A 102 7.24 21.31 9.10
C SER A 102 6.81 21.16 7.64
N GLN A 103 7.76 20.90 6.74
CA GLN A 103 7.46 20.55 5.34
C GLN A 103 6.69 19.22 5.24
N ILE A 104 7.10 18.21 6.02
CA ILE A 104 6.38 16.93 6.10
C ILE A 104 4.95 17.15 6.63
N VAL A 105 4.79 17.88 7.73
CA VAL A 105 3.47 18.18 8.31
C VAL A 105 2.58 18.93 7.32
N ARG A 106 3.11 19.94 6.63
CA ARG A 106 2.37 20.72 5.64
C ARG A 106 1.93 19.87 4.44
N LEU A 107 2.81 18.99 3.93
CA LEU A 107 2.47 18.07 2.85
C LEU A 107 1.35 17.10 3.26
N VAL A 108 1.33 16.67 4.52
CA VAL A 108 0.28 15.82 5.08
C VAL A 108 -1.03 16.61 5.27
N GLU A 109 -0.99 17.84 5.78
CA GLU A 109 -2.17 18.68 5.96
C GLU A 109 -2.82 19.12 4.64
N GLU A 110 -2.01 19.47 3.63
CA GLU A 110 -2.48 19.79 2.28
C GLU A 110 -3.15 18.57 1.60
N ALA A 111 -2.69 17.36 1.91
CA ALA A 111 -3.33 16.12 1.44
C ALA A 111 -4.67 15.82 2.16
N GLN A 112 -4.85 16.27 3.41
CA GLN A 112 -5.99 15.90 4.25
C GLN A 112 -7.24 16.79 4.11
N THR A 113 -7.17 17.93 3.42
CA THR A 113 -8.26 18.93 3.38
C THR A 113 -9.19 18.85 2.15
N SER A 114 -9.11 17.79 1.36
CA SER A 114 -9.94 17.64 0.16
C SER A 114 -11.36 17.12 0.47
N LYS A 115 -12.34 17.55 -0.32
CA LYS A 115 -13.74 17.13 -0.24
C LYS A 115 -14.02 16.01 -1.24
N ALA A 116 -14.87 15.05 -0.86
CA ALA A 116 -15.27 13.93 -1.72
C ALA A 116 -15.89 14.37 -3.06
N PRO A 117 -15.44 13.82 -4.21
CA PRO A 117 -15.87 14.27 -5.53
C PRO A 117 -17.36 14.03 -5.83
N ILE A 118 -18.02 12.99 -5.30
CA ILE A 118 -19.49 12.81 -5.48
C ILE A 118 -20.28 13.85 -4.69
N GLN A 119 -19.75 14.31 -3.54
CA GLN A 119 -20.41 15.34 -2.74
C GLN A 119 -20.36 16.68 -3.48
N GLN A 120 -19.22 16.98 -4.10
CA GLN A 120 -19.09 18.14 -4.99
C GLN A 120 -20.05 18.05 -6.20
N LEU A 121 -20.30 16.85 -6.73
CA LEU A 121 -21.28 16.65 -7.80
C LEU A 121 -22.71 16.95 -7.32
N ALA A 122 -23.08 16.53 -6.10
CA ALA A 122 -24.38 16.87 -5.49
C ALA A 122 -24.55 18.39 -5.35
N ASP A 123 -23.51 19.07 -4.84
CA ASP A 123 -23.50 20.52 -4.63
C ASP A 123 -23.56 21.26 -5.97
N THR A 124 -22.84 20.78 -6.98
CA THR A 124 -22.87 21.36 -8.34
C THR A 124 -24.24 21.20 -8.99
N ILE A 125 -24.83 20.00 -8.89
CA ILE A 125 -26.19 19.75 -9.40
C ILE A 125 -27.18 20.68 -8.70
N ALA A 126 -27.13 20.80 -7.37
CA ALA A 126 -27.99 21.71 -6.62
C ALA A 126 -27.81 23.17 -7.08
N GLY A 127 -26.57 23.61 -7.33
CA GLY A 127 -26.25 24.95 -7.81
C GLY A 127 -26.88 25.31 -9.16
N TYR A 128 -26.93 24.37 -10.12
CA TYR A 128 -27.62 24.57 -11.40
C TYR A 128 -29.13 24.35 -11.31
N PHE A 129 -29.56 23.42 -10.45
CA PHE A 129 -30.95 23.01 -10.34
C PHE A 129 -31.85 24.10 -9.74
N VAL A 130 -31.37 24.83 -8.73
CA VAL A 130 -32.16 25.89 -8.07
C VAL A 130 -32.58 27.01 -9.04
N PRO A 131 -31.67 27.62 -9.85
CA PRO A 131 -32.07 28.62 -10.85
C PRO A 131 -33.07 28.07 -11.88
N VAL A 132 -32.87 26.84 -12.37
CA VAL A 132 -33.76 26.21 -13.35
C VAL A 132 -35.18 26.06 -12.81
N VAL A 133 -35.31 25.60 -11.57
CA VAL A 133 -36.61 25.44 -10.90
C VAL A 133 -37.31 26.80 -10.73
N CYS A 134 -36.59 27.84 -10.32
CA CYS A 134 -37.15 29.19 -10.21
C CYS A 134 -37.69 29.70 -11.55
N VAL A 135 -36.95 29.47 -12.65
CA VAL A 135 -37.40 29.84 -13.99
C VAL A 135 -38.66 29.04 -14.39
N ILE A 136 -38.69 27.73 -14.14
CA ILE A 136 -39.87 26.90 -14.43
C ILE A 136 -41.09 27.37 -13.62
N ALA A 137 -40.91 27.70 -12.34
CA ALA A 137 -41.99 28.22 -11.50
C ALA A 137 -42.52 29.57 -11.99
N SER A 138 -41.65 30.49 -12.41
CA SER A 138 -42.05 31.77 -13.03
C SER A 138 -42.77 31.57 -14.36
N VAL A 139 -42.29 30.66 -15.21
CA VAL A 139 -42.94 30.32 -16.48
C VAL A 139 -44.32 29.70 -16.24
N THR A 140 -44.43 28.83 -15.23
CA THR A 140 -45.70 28.20 -14.81
C THR A 140 -46.69 29.27 -14.36
N LEU A 141 -46.26 30.19 -13.49
CA LEU A 141 -47.08 31.32 -13.03
C LEU A 141 -47.62 32.15 -14.20
N ILE A 142 -46.74 32.58 -15.11
CA ILE A 142 -47.14 33.42 -16.26
C ILE A 142 -48.06 32.65 -17.21
N SER A 143 -47.74 31.38 -17.50
CA SER A 143 -48.52 30.56 -18.44
C SER A 143 -49.94 30.33 -17.93
N TRP A 144 -50.11 30.03 -16.65
CA TRP A 144 -51.44 29.80 -16.06
C TRP A 144 -52.24 31.08 -15.88
N ILE A 145 -51.60 32.22 -15.64
CA ILE A 145 -52.27 33.53 -15.71
C ILE A 145 -52.85 33.75 -17.12
N ILE A 146 -52.05 33.55 -18.18
CA ILE A 146 -52.50 33.74 -19.57
C ILE A 146 -53.63 32.76 -19.92
N VAL A 147 -53.46 31.47 -19.59
CA VAL A 147 -54.48 30.44 -19.86
C VAL A 147 -55.78 30.72 -19.10
N GLY A 148 -55.71 31.22 -17.87
CA GLY A 148 -56.89 31.57 -17.08
C GLY A 148 -57.70 32.74 -17.65
N TYR A 149 -57.03 33.71 -18.28
CA TYR A 149 -57.72 34.81 -18.98
C TYR A 149 -58.29 34.39 -20.35
N VAL A 150 -57.64 33.44 -21.06
CA VAL A 150 -58.06 33.02 -22.41
C VAL A 150 -59.14 31.93 -22.37
N SER A 151 -59.07 30.99 -21.43
CA SER A 151 -59.97 29.83 -21.31
C SER A 151 -60.38 29.57 -19.85
N PRO A 152 -61.33 30.35 -19.28
CA PRO A 152 -61.75 30.22 -17.88
C PRO A 152 -62.29 28.83 -17.51
N THR A 153 -62.87 28.11 -18.48
CA THR A 153 -63.49 26.79 -18.29
C THR A 153 -62.48 25.64 -18.11
N THR A 154 -61.20 25.85 -18.38
CA THR A 154 -60.16 24.79 -18.26
C THR A 154 -59.57 24.69 -16.86
N ILE A 155 -59.71 25.73 -16.04
CA ILE A 155 -59.09 25.82 -14.71
C ILE A 155 -60.08 25.47 -13.58
N LEU A 156 -61.39 25.65 -13.80
CA LEU A 156 -62.43 25.42 -12.81
C LEU A 156 -63.63 24.67 -13.44
N PRO A 157 -63.71 23.33 -13.34
CA PRO A 157 -64.85 22.58 -13.88
C PRO A 157 -66.18 22.83 -13.13
N ASP A 158 -66.12 23.31 -11.88
CA ASP A 158 -67.30 23.66 -11.05
C ASP A 158 -67.70 25.16 -11.11
N TYR A 159 -67.07 25.96 -11.98
CA TYR A 159 -67.28 27.42 -12.10
C TYR A 159 -68.68 27.86 -12.55
N SER A 160 -69.56 26.93 -12.96
CA SER A 160 -70.75 27.29 -13.74
C SER A 160 -71.92 27.96 -12.98
N GLN A 161 -71.84 28.29 -11.68
CA GLN A 161 -73.02 28.82 -10.97
C GLN A 161 -72.92 30.12 -10.17
N ASN A 162 -71.79 30.66 -9.71
CA ASN A 162 -71.84 31.78 -8.73
C ASN A 162 -70.73 32.85 -8.81
N VAL A 163 -70.36 33.38 -9.99
CA VAL A 163 -69.46 34.55 -10.07
C VAL A 163 -70.00 35.57 -11.08
N THR A 164 -70.29 36.79 -10.61
CA THR A 164 -70.94 37.86 -11.41
C THR A 164 -70.06 39.09 -11.65
N THR A 165 -68.78 39.07 -11.24
CA THR A 165 -67.91 40.27 -11.31
C THR A 165 -66.53 39.96 -11.89
N ASP A 166 -66.07 40.75 -12.87
CA ASP A 166 -64.74 40.61 -13.53
C ASP A 166 -63.55 40.65 -12.54
N GLY A 167 -63.72 41.27 -11.37
CA GLY A 167 -62.69 41.33 -10.32
C GLY A 167 -62.49 40.02 -9.55
N GLU A 168 -63.54 39.23 -9.33
CA GLU A 168 -63.48 37.98 -8.57
C GLU A 168 -62.76 36.88 -9.38
N LEU A 169 -62.92 36.89 -10.71
CA LEU A 169 -62.21 35.99 -11.62
C LEU A 169 -60.70 36.24 -11.63
N ALA A 170 -60.28 37.52 -11.60
CA ALA A 170 -58.86 37.87 -11.57
C ALA A 170 -58.17 37.41 -10.27
N GLU A 171 -58.86 37.51 -9.13
CA GLU A 171 -58.36 37.04 -7.83
C GLU A 171 -58.20 35.51 -7.80
N GLU A 172 -59.19 34.76 -8.31
CA GLU A 172 -59.19 33.30 -8.27
C GLU A 172 -58.19 32.68 -9.26
N VAL A 173 -58.07 33.24 -10.47
CA VAL A 173 -57.06 32.83 -11.47
C VAL A 173 -55.65 33.08 -10.94
N PHE A 174 -55.41 34.24 -10.33
CA PHE A 174 -54.10 34.56 -9.75
C PHE A 174 -53.77 33.63 -8.58
N ALA A 175 -54.73 33.37 -7.68
CA ALA A 175 -54.56 32.47 -6.56
C ALA A 175 -54.17 31.05 -7.01
N ASN A 176 -54.85 30.50 -8.03
CA ASN A 176 -54.56 29.16 -8.53
C ASN A 176 -53.20 29.09 -9.27
N ALA A 177 -52.90 30.07 -10.14
CA ALA A 177 -51.61 30.14 -10.81
C ALA A 177 -50.45 30.26 -9.80
N PHE A 178 -50.65 31.03 -8.72
CA PHE A 178 -49.69 31.16 -7.63
C PHE A 178 -49.55 29.86 -6.82
N GLN A 179 -50.66 29.15 -6.56
CA GLN A 179 -50.65 27.84 -5.92
C GLN A 179 -49.85 26.81 -6.74
N LEU A 180 -50.07 26.72 -8.05
CA LEU A 180 -49.30 25.84 -8.94
C LEU A 180 -47.81 26.19 -8.95
N ALA A 181 -47.46 27.48 -9.00
CA ALA A 181 -46.07 27.93 -8.94
C ALA A 181 -45.39 27.56 -7.60
N ILE A 182 -46.09 27.70 -6.46
CA ILE A 182 -45.60 27.26 -5.15
C ILE A 182 -45.46 25.74 -5.11
N THR A 183 -46.41 24.98 -5.66
CA THR A 183 -46.31 23.52 -5.73
C THR A 183 -45.08 23.08 -6.52
N VAL A 184 -44.78 23.73 -7.65
CA VAL A 184 -43.57 23.48 -8.45
C VAL A 184 -42.30 23.74 -7.62
N LEU A 185 -42.24 24.85 -6.88
CA LEU A 185 -41.12 25.14 -5.99
C LEU A 185 -41.00 24.10 -4.86
N ALA A 186 -42.12 23.70 -4.26
CA ALA A 186 -42.17 22.77 -3.14
C ALA A 186 -41.71 21.35 -3.54
N ILE A 187 -42.21 20.82 -4.67
CA ILE A 187 -41.84 19.48 -5.16
C ILE A 187 -40.41 19.42 -5.69
N ALA A 188 -39.83 20.57 -6.04
CA ALA A 188 -38.49 20.66 -6.55
C ALA A 188 -37.42 20.85 -5.47
N CYS A 189 -37.73 20.79 -4.16
CA CYS A 189 -36.66 20.82 -3.15
C CYS A 189 -35.68 19.66 -3.39
N PRO A 190 -34.35 19.87 -3.51
CA PRO A 190 -33.38 18.77 -3.58
C PRO A 190 -33.03 18.19 -2.20
N CYS A 191 -33.97 18.21 -1.25
CA CYS A 191 -33.76 17.82 0.15
C CYS A 191 -33.15 16.41 0.30
N ALA A 192 -33.67 15.42 -0.46
CA ALA A 192 -33.18 14.05 -0.46
C ALA A 192 -31.81 13.89 -1.16
N LEU A 193 -31.51 14.76 -2.13
CA LEU A 193 -30.26 14.76 -2.89
C LEU A 193 -29.07 15.09 -1.97
N GLY A 194 -29.23 16.10 -1.11
CA GLY A 194 -28.22 16.50 -0.14
C GLY A 194 -27.96 15.45 0.95
N LEU A 195 -28.97 14.63 1.28
CA LEU A 195 -28.83 13.55 2.27
C LEU A 195 -28.28 12.24 1.68
N ALA A 196 -28.39 12.02 0.37
CA ALA A 196 -28.06 10.77 -0.29
C ALA A 196 -26.61 10.29 -0.07
N THR A 197 -25.66 11.20 -0.19
CA THR A 197 -24.23 10.94 -0.01
C THR A 197 -23.83 10.80 1.46
N PRO A 198 -24.08 11.78 2.36
CA PRO A 198 -23.60 11.70 3.74
C PRO A 198 -24.19 10.51 4.51
N THR A 199 -25.44 10.14 4.26
CA THR A 199 -26.06 8.98 4.92
C THR A 199 -25.42 7.65 4.47
N ALA A 200 -25.20 7.46 3.18
CA ALA A 200 -24.55 6.26 2.65
C ALA A 200 -23.08 6.16 3.08
N VAL A 201 -22.33 7.27 3.06
CA VAL A 201 -20.95 7.33 3.53
C VAL A 201 -20.88 7.00 5.03
N MET A 202 -21.72 7.63 5.86
CA MET A 202 -21.75 7.39 7.31
C MET A 202 -22.07 5.93 7.66
N VAL A 203 -23.06 5.31 6.99
CA VAL A 203 -23.36 3.89 7.21
C VAL A 203 -22.23 3.01 6.67
N GLY A 204 -21.66 3.34 5.50
CA GLY A 204 -20.56 2.61 4.89
C GLY A 204 -19.29 2.59 5.75
N THR A 205 -18.86 3.74 6.25
CA THR A 205 -17.70 3.84 7.16
C THR A 205 -17.97 3.18 8.51
N GLY A 206 -19.19 3.29 9.04
CA GLY A 206 -19.60 2.58 10.26
C GLY A 206 -19.57 1.05 10.12
N VAL A 207 -20.08 0.52 8.99
CA VAL A 207 -20.00 -0.91 8.67
C VAL A 207 -18.55 -1.35 8.47
N GLY A 208 -17.73 -0.53 7.82
CA GLY A 208 -16.29 -0.75 7.71
C GLY A 208 -15.62 -0.88 9.07
N ALA A 209 -15.86 0.08 9.97
CA ALA A 209 -15.26 0.13 11.29
C ALA A 209 -15.58 -1.13 12.12
N VAL A 210 -16.84 -1.60 12.10
CA VAL A 210 -17.25 -2.85 12.76
C VAL A 210 -16.51 -4.08 12.19
N ASN A 211 -16.14 -4.04 10.91
CA ASN A 211 -15.39 -5.11 10.25
C ASN A 211 -13.87 -4.94 10.31
N GLY A 212 -13.36 -3.92 11.02
CA GLY A 212 -11.93 -3.65 11.17
C GLY A 212 -11.30 -2.82 10.06
N ILE A 213 -12.11 -2.13 9.24
CA ILE A 213 -11.69 -1.28 8.12
C ILE A 213 -12.10 0.16 8.44
N LEU A 214 -11.16 0.98 8.89
CA LEU A 214 -11.40 2.38 9.20
C LEU A 214 -11.12 3.22 7.96
N ILE A 215 -12.11 4.00 7.49
CA ILE A 215 -11.96 4.88 6.34
C ILE A 215 -12.11 6.33 6.83
N LYS A 216 -11.10 7.16 6.62
CA LYS A 216 -11.06 8.56 7.06
C LYS A 216 -11.83 9.45 6.08
N GLY A 217 -13.14 9.53 6.26
CA GLY A 217 -14.00 10.42 5.50
C GLY A 217 -14.59 9.80 4.22
N GLY A 218 -15.28 10.64 3.44
CA GLY A 218 -16.01 10.21 2.24
C GLY A 218 -15.16 10.17 0.97
N GLU A 219 -14.11 10.99 0.89
CA GLU A 219 -13.28 11.06 -0.31
C GLU A 219 -12.48 9.78 -0.54
N PRO A 220 -11.73 9.26 0.45
CA PRO A 220 -11.02 8.01 0.26
C PRO A 220 -11.96 6.85 -0.02
N LEU A 221 -13.15 6.86 0.58
CA LEU A 221 -14.19 5.86 0.33
C LEU A 221 -14.58 5.84 -1.15
N GLU A 222 -14.69 6.98 -1.82
CA GLU A 222 -15.04 7.04 -3.24
C GLU A 222 -13.85 6.79 -4.16
N THR A 223 -12.69 7.33 -3.81
CA THR A 223 -11.47 7.18 -4.60
C THR A 223 -11.04 5.72 -4.63
N THR A 224 -11.19 5.00 -3.51
CA THR A 224 -10.93 3.54 -3.41
C THR A 224 -11.73 2.74 -4.45
N HIS A 225 -12.95 3.15 -4.79
CA HIS A 225 -13.75 2.48 -5.82
C HIS A 225 -13.20 2.70 -7.22
N LYS A 226 -12.54 3.83 -7.45
CA LYS A 226 -11.96 4.24 -8.74
C LYS A 226 -10.53 3.74 -8.93
N VAL A 227 -9.89 3.22 -7.87
CA VAL A 227 -8.56 2.64 -7.94
C VAL A 227 -8.53 1.51 -8.95
N LYS A 228 -7.53 1.55 -9.82
CA LYS A 228 -7.28 0.52 -10.83
C LYS A 228 -5.91 -0.14 -10.66
N THR A 229 -4.98 0.57 -10.03
CA THR A 229 -3.63 0.08 -9.75
C THR A 229 -3.38 0.06 -8.24
N ILE A 230 -2.89 -1.07 -7.73
CA ILE A 230 -2.50 -1.25 -6.33
C ILE A 230 -1.01 -1.55 -6.27
N VAL A 231 -0.31 -0.80 -5.43
CA VAL A 231 1.09 -1.00 -5.11
C VAL A 231 1.17 -1.53 -3.69
N PHE A 232 1.79 -2.69 -3.52
CA PHE A 232 2.06 -3.25 -2.20
C PHE A 232 3.51 -3.00 -1.82
N ASP A 233 3.74 -2.55 -0.59
CA ASP A 233 5.03 -2.78 0.06
C ASP A 233 5.21 -4.26 0.40
N LYS A 234 6.46 -4.70 0.48
CA LYS A 234 6.81 -6.09 0.79
C LYS A 234 6.81 -6.34 2.29
N THR A 235 7.65 -5.62 3.04
CA THR A 235 8.03 -5.98 4.42
C THR A 235 6.89 -5.60 5.35
N GLY A 236 6.36 -6.57 6.10
CA GLY A 236 5.28 -6.32 7.08
C GLY A 236 3.89 -6.16 6.47
N THR A 237 3.81 -5.82 5.18
CA THR A 237 2.59 -5.82 4.38
C THR A 237 2.30 -7.20 3.78
N ILE A 238 3.05 -7.67 2.77
CA ILE A 238 2.86 -9.01 2.19
C ILE A 238 3.44 -10.10 3.09
N THR A 239 4.55 -9.79 3.73
CA THR A 239 5.25 -10.67 4.66
C THR A 239 4.89 -10.34 6.10
N HIS A 240 5.34 -11.17 7.04
CA HIS A 240 5.12 -10.90 8.46
C HIS A 240 5.96 -9.75 9.02
N GLY A 241 7.00 -9.30 8.31
CA GLY A 241 7.88 -8.19 8.72
C GLY A 241 8.90 -8.57 9.79
N VAL A 242 8.90 -9.84 10.21
CA VAL A 242 9.84 -10.39 11.19
C VAL A 242 10.54 -11.60 10.59
N PRO A 243 11.89 -11.61 10.53
CA PRO A 243 12.62 -12.74 9.99
C PRO A 243 12.36 -14.00 10.82
N LYS A 244 12.20 -15.13 10.13
CA LYS A 244 12.05 -16.47 10.73
C LYS A 244 13.01 -17.44 10.04
N VAL A 245 13.43 -18.45 10.79
CA VAL A 245 14.20 -19.56 10.22
C VAL A 245 13.27 -20.37 9.31
N ALA A 246 13.59 -20.41 8.02
CA ALA A 246 12.82 -21.10 6.99
C ALA A 246 13.27 -22.55 6.82
N SER A 247 14.58 -22.80 6.85
CA SER A 247 15.14 -24.15 6.76
C SER A 247 16.46 -24.27 7.52
N VAL A 248 16.77 -25.51 7.92
CA VAL A 248 18.05 -25.89 8.51
C VAL A 248 18.61 -27.04 7.69
N ALA A 249 19.75 -26.85 7.03
CA ALA A 249 20.43 -27.91 6.30
C ALA A 249 21.62 -28.42 7.12
N TYR A 250 21.61 -29.71 7.47
CA TYR A 250 22.66 -30.35 8.25
C TYR A 250 23.63 -31.10 7.33
N PHE A 251 24.94 -30.94 7.53
CA PHE A 251 25.97 -31.49 6.63
C PHE A 251 26.87 -32.56 7.25
N VAL A 252 26.77 -32.77 8.56
CA VAL A 252 27.68 -33.66 9.30
C VAL A 252 26.91 -34.85 9.86
N GLU A 253 27.55 -35.99 10.06
CA GLU A 253 26.93 -37.15 10.72
C GLU A 253 26.58 -36.86 12.20
N GLU A 254 25.47 -37.40 12.69
CA GLU A 254 24.99 -37.22 14.08
C GLU A 254 26.01 -37.68 15.15
N LYS A 255 26.97 -38.52 14.78
CA LYS A 255 28.04 -39.02 15.66
C LYS A 255 29.03 -37.92 16.05
N VAL A 256 29.17 -36.88 15.24
CA VAL A 256 30.12 -35.77 15.44
C VAL A 256 29.51 -34.69 16.33
N VAL A 257 28.32 -34.19 15.97
CA VAL A 257 27.53 -33.24 16.75
C VAL A 257 26.06 -33.66 16.62
N THR A 258 25.30 -33.63 17.71
CA THR A 258 23.85 -33.87 17.66
C THR A 258 23.13 -32.56 17.31
N LEU A 259 22.03 -32.63 16.54
CA LEU A 259 21.19 -31.47 16.19
C LEU A 259 20.81 -30.61 17.41
N LEU A 260 20.47 -31.26 18.54
CA LEU A 260 20.18 -30.59 19.82
C LEU A 260 21.37 -29.75 20.32
N THR A 261 22.56 -30.35 20.33
CA THR A 261 23.80 -29.66 20.73
C THR A 261 24.09 -28.50 19.80
N PHE A 262 23.92 -28.69 18.49
CA PHE A 262 24.06 -27.63 17.50
C PHE A 262 23.11 -26.45 17.77
N LEU A 263 21.81 -26.72 17.90
CA LEU A 263 20.81 -25.67 18.15
C LEU A 263 21.07 -24.93 19.47
N ALA A 264 21.43 -25.64 20.54
CA ALA A 264 21.76 -25.04 21.83
C ALA A 264 23.00 -24.13 21.75
N VAL A 265 24.05 -24.55 21.04
CA VAL A 265 25.27 -23.75 20.84
C VAL A 265 24.97 -22.50 20.01
N VAL A 266 24.29 -22.65 18.88
CA VAL A 266 23.98 -21.50 18.01
C VAL A 266 23.02 -20.52 18.67
N GLY A 267 21.96 -21.00 19.32
CA GLY A 267 21.01 -20.12 20.01
C GLY A 267 21.64 -19.39 21.19
N THR A 268 22.62 -19.99 21.87
CA THR A 268 23.36 -19.32 22.95
C THR A 268 24.32 -18.26 22.39
N ALA A 269 24.99 -18.55 21.28
CA ALA A 269 25.90 -17.60 20.64
C ALA A 269 25.18 -16.36 20.06
N GLU A 270 24.09 -16.59 19.33
CA GLU A 270 23.31 -15.53 18.69
C GLU A 270 22.52 -14.68 19.69
N ALA A 271 22.36 -15.15 20.94
CA ALA A 271 21.67 -14.37 21.97
C ALA A 271 22.42 -13.09 22.40
N ASN A 272 23.73 -13.03 22.16
CA ASN A 272 24.53 -11.82 22.40
C ASN A 272 24.58 -10.89 21.16
N SER A 273 23.95 -11.27 20.06
CA SER A 273 23.94 -10.52 18.81
C SER A 273 22.60 -9.77 18.67
N GLU A 274 22.68 -8.49 18.36
CA GLU A 274 21.49 -7.62 18.19
C GLU A 274 20.91 -7.70 16.76
N HIS A 275 21.54 -8.47 15.87
CA HIS A 275 21.13 -8.55 14.48
C HIS A 275 19.74 -9.21 14.34
N PRO A 276 18.83 -8.72 13.47
CA PRO A 276 17.49 -9.32 13.29
C PRO A 276 17.50 -10.82 12.96
N ILE A 277 18.49 -11.26 12.18
CA ILE A 277 18.74 -12.70 11.87
C ILE A 277 19.07 -13.49 13.14
N ALA A 278 19.88 -12.93 14.03
CA ALA A 278 20.24 -13.55 15.30
C ALA A 278 19.00 -13.76 16.17
N ASN A 279 18.18 -12.71 16.31
CA ASN A 279 16.91 -12.77 17.04
C ASN A 279 15.97 -13.85 16.47
N ALA A 280 15.91 -13.99 15.14
CA ALA A 280 15.12 -15.04 14.49
C ALA A 280 15.62 -16.45 14.86
N ILE A 281 16.93 -16.66 14.86
CA ILE A 281 17.57 -17.93 15.21
C ILE A 281 17.36 -18.24 16.69
N VAL A 282 17.59 -17.28 17.60
CA VAL A 282 17.37 -17.44 19.04
C VAL A 282 15.92 -17.80 19.34
N LYS A 283 14.96 -17.11 18.70
CA LYS A 283 13.54 -17.39 18.88
C LYS A 283 13.17 -18.79 18.38
N TYR A 284 13.70 -19.19 17.22
CA TYR A 284 13.53 -20.54 16.69
C TYR A 284 14.09 -21.60 17.65
N VAL A 285 15.32 -21.42 18.14
CA VAL A 285 15.95 -22.36 19.08
C VAL A 285 15.17 -22.45 20.40
N LYS A 286 14.72 -21.33 20.96
CA LYS A 286 13.89 -21.33 22.18
C LYS A 286 12.58 -22.08 21.99
N GLN A 287 11.95 -21.95 20.83
CA GLN A 287 10.72 -22.69 20.50
C GLN A 287 10.99 -24.20 20.34
N VAL A 288 12.06 -24.58 19.64
CA VAL A 288 12.40 -25.99 19.39
C VAL A 288 12.87 -26.71 20.66
N LEU A 289 13.68 -26.05 21.50
CA LEU A 289 14.20 -26.62 22.75
C LEU A 289 13.26 -26.46 23.95
N ASN A 290 12.18 -25.69 23.79
CA ASN A 290 11.18 -25.38 24.83
C ASN A 290 11.81 -24.91 26.16
N THR A 291 12.89 -24.13 26.09
CA THR A 291 13.67 -23.69 27.25
C THR A 291 14.09 -22.23 27.08
N GLU A 292 13.88 -21.40 28.11
CA GLU A 292 14.30 -19.99 28.10
C GLU A 292 15.74 -19.77 28.59
N LYS A 293 16.31 -20.75 29.30
CA LYS A 293 17.68 -20.70 29.81
C LYS A 293 18.67 -20.94 28.69
N LEU A 294 19.61 -20.02 28.52
CA LEU A 294 20.71 -20.11 27.56
C LEU A 294 22.03 -20.36 28.30
N GLY A 295 23.04 -20.88 27.60
CA GLY A 295 24.38 -21.13 28.15
C GLY A 295 25.19 -19.84 28.37
N GLN A 296 26.48 -19.99 28.67
CA GLN A 296 27.42 -18.87 28.82
C GLN A 296 28.29 -18.70 27.57
N VAL A 297 28.38 -17.46 27.10
CA VAL A 297 29.25 -17.05 25.98
C VAL A 297 30.50 -16.36 26.52
N SER A 298 31.65 -16.71 25.96
CA SER A 298 32.94 -16.05 26.20
C SER A 298 33.59 -15.68 24.87
N GLY A 299 34.35 -14.57 24.83
CA GLY A 299 35.08 -14.15 23.63
C GLY A 299 34.21 -13.77 22.43
N PHE A 300 33.02 -13.17 22.64
CA PHE A 300 32.14 -12.75 21.56
C PHE A 300 32.76 -11.64 20.71
N LYS A 301 32.81 -11.85 19.40
CA LYS A 301 33.30 -10.90 18.41
C LYS A 301 32.36 -10.87 17.21
N ALA A 302 31.71 -9.73 16.99
CA ALA A 302 30.91 -9.48 15.80
C ALA A 302 31.75 -8.72 14.77
N VAL A 303 31.81 -9.22 13.53
CA VAL A 303 32.50 -8.56 12.41
C VAL A 303 31.46 -8.14 11.37
N PRO A 304 31.25 -6.82 11.16
CA PRO A 304 30.29 -6.31 10.19
C PRO A 304 30.54 -6.85 8.79
N GLY A 305 29.48 -7.26 8.09
CA GLY A 305 29.56 -7.80 6.73
C GLY A 305 30.08 -9.24 6.62
N TYR A 306 30.40 -9.89 7.75
CA TYR A 306 30.88 -11.27 7.77
C TYR A 306 30.02 -12.17 8.67
N GLY A 307 30.02 -11.90 9.99
CA GLY A 307 29.37 -12.77 10.97
C GLY A 307 29.93 -12.65 12.39
N ILE A 308 29.69 -13.68 13.20
CA ILE A 308 30.11 -13.76 14.60
C ILE A 308 31.12 -14.88 14.83
N GLU A 309 31.95 -14.70 15.86
CA GLU A 309 32.88 -15.66 16.42
C GLU A 309 32.74 -15.65 17.95
N CYS A 310 32.59 -16.82 18.57
CA CYS A 310 32.53 -16.91 20.03
C CYS A 310 32.85 -18.31 20.55
N THR A 311 33.13 -18.42 21.85
CA THR A 311 33.25 -19.70 22.55
C THR A 311 32.10 -19.88 23.54
N VAL A 312 31.30 -20.92 23.32
CA VAL A 312 30.10 -21.24 24.11
C VAL A 312 30.41 -22.33 25.12
N SER A 313 29.89 -22.20 26.34
CA SER A 313 30.05 -23.16 27.43
C SER A 313 28.74 -23.35 28.22
N ASN A 314 28.66 -24.43 29.01
CA ASN A 314 27.54 -24.73 29.90
C ASN A 314 26.19 -24.98 29.17
N ILE A 315 26.20 -25.85 28.17
CA ILE A 315 25.01 -26.21 27.36
C ILE A 315 24.29 -27.50 27.82
N LEU A 316 24.93 -28.32 28.66
CA LEU A 316 24.37 -29.59 29.17
C LEU A 316 22.99 -29.45 29.84
N PRO A 317 22.72 -28.41 30.65
CA PRO A 317 21.39 -28.25 31.28
C PRO A 317 20.26 -28.06 30.27
N MET A 318 20.56 -27.58 29.05
CA MET A 318 19.58 -27.39 27.97
C MET A 318 19.31 -28.69 27.19
N ILE A 319 20.27 -29.61 27.20
CA ILE A 319 20.17 -30.89 26.47
C ILE A 319 19.43 -31.93 27.33
N GLU A 320 19.63 -31.90 28.65
CA GLU A 320 18.97 -32.83 29.60
C GLU A 320 17.47 -32.55 29.78
N SER A 321 17.01 -31.30 29.56
CA SER A 321 15.61 -30.91 29.71
C SER A 321 14.70 -31.31 28.55
N THR A 322 15.25 -31.78 27.41
CA THR A 322 14.52 -31.88 26.14
C THR A 322 14.59 -33.30 25.57
N SER A 323 13.43 -33.94 25.35
CA SER A 323 13.35 -35.28 24.75
C SER A 323 13.53 -35.23 23.23
N ARG A 324 14.34 -36.13 22.65
CA ARG A 324 14.66 -36.21 21.21
C ARG A 324 13.40 -36.30 20.31
N ASP A 325 12.38 -37.03 20.74
CA ASP A 325 11.14 -37.24 19.96
C ASP A 325 10.31 -35.95 19.79
N GLN A 326 10.37 -35.03 20.75
CA GLN A 326 9.67 -33.73 20.69
C GLN A 326 10.34 -32.75 19.73
N VAL A 327 11.65 -32.89 19.49
CA VAL A 327 12.39 -32.02 18.57
C VAL A 327 12.16 -32.41 17.12
N LEU A 328 12.09 -33.71 16.83
CA LEU A 328 11.76 -34.21 15.50
C LEU A 328 10.31 -33.86 15.08
N SER A 329 9.36 -33.77 16.01
CA SER A 329 7.99 -33.33 15.69
C SER A 329 7.86 -31.82 15.48
N ASN A 330 8.76 -31.02 16.04
CA ASN A 330 8.70 -29.55 16.01
C ASN A 330 9.55 -28.93 14.90
N CYS A 331 10.51 -29.67 14.35
CA CYS A 331 11.23 -29.28 13.15
C CYS A 331 10.41 -29.68 11.91
N ASN A 332 9.95 -28.72 11.11
CA ASN A 332 9.44 -29.00 9.76
C ASN A 332 10.62 -29.47 8.88
N THR A 333 10.99 -30.75 8.98
CA THR A 333 11.99 -31.43 8.16
C THR A 333 11.35 -31.90 6.85
N GLU A 334 10.80 -30.97 6.07
CA GLU A 334 10.62 -31.24 4.64
C GLU A 334 11.99 -31.12 3.96
N GLU A 335 12.39 -32.17 3.24
CA GLU A 335 13.68 -32.35 2.53
C GLU A 335 14.89 -32.85 3.36
N VAL A 336 14.69 -33.79 4.29
CA VAL A 336 15.72 -34.84 4.49
C VAL A 336 15.56 -35.85 3.35
N GLY A 337 16.22 -35.58 2.22
CA GLY A 337 16.30 -36.51 1.10
C GLY A 337 16.88 -37.85 1.55
N SER A 338 16.11 -38.90 1.27
CA SER A 338 16.45 -40.33 1.25
C SER A 338 17.88 -40.72 1.64
N ASP A 339 18.12 -40.97 2.93
CA ASP A 339 19.18 -41.89 3.42
C ASP A 339 18.94 -42.33 4.89
N ILE A 340 17.72 -42.17 5.40
CA ILE A 340 17.39 -42.47 6.81
C ILE A 340 17.22 -43.99 7.04
N ASP A 341 16.78 -44.75 6.04
CA ASP A 341 16.61 -46.21 6.16
C ASP A 341 17.96 -46.96 6.24
N GLY A 342 19.06 -46.35 5.77
CA GLY A 342 20.41 -46.90 5.93
C GLY A 342 21.04 -46.60 7.29
N LEU A 343 20.60 -45.52 7.95
CA LEU A 343 21.19 -45.04 9.20
C LEU A 343 20.60 -45.74 10.45
N LEU A 344 19.34 -46.19 10.38
CA LEU A 344 18.68 -46.94 11.46
C LEU A 344 19.29 -48.33 11.71
N ALA A 345 19.90 -48.95 10.69
CA ALA A 345 20.56 -50.26 10.81
C ALA A 345 21.95 -50.19 11.47
N ALA A 346 22.57 -49.01 11.53
CA ALA A 346 23.90 -48.81 12.14
C ALA A 346 23.84 -48.40 13.62
N ALA A 347 22.63 -48.30 14.20
CA ALA A 347 22.42 -47.87 15.57
C ALA A 347 22.49 -49.01 16.61
N SER A 348 22.64 -50.27 16.19
CA SER A 348 22.76 -51.41 17.11
C SER A 348 24.20 -51.76 17.50
N ASP A 349 25.21 -51.24 16.82
CA ASP A 349 26.61 -51.55 17.10
C ASP A 349 27.49 -50.30 17.02
N ALA A 350 27.89 -49.76 18.19
CA ALA A 350 29.24 -49.22 18.43
C ALA A 350 29.33 -48.47 19.77
N ASN A 351 29.65 -49.22 20.83
CA ASN A 351 30.66 -48.76 21.78
C ASN A 351 32.00 -48.68 21.03
N SER A 352 32.36 -47.53 20.45
CA SER A 352 33.76 -47.18 20.13
C SER A 352 33.92 -45.80 19.48
N SER A 353 34.56 -44.91 20.25
CA SER A 353 35.72 -44.12 19.81
C SER A 353 35.51 -42.93 18.85
N LYS A 354 35.86 -41.74 19.37
CA LYS A 354 36.05 -40.42 18.73
C LYS A 354 34.77 -39.63 18.40
N ARG A 355 34.12 -39.14 19.46
CA ARG A 355 33.51 -37.80 19.43
C ARG A 355 34.64 -36.79 19.23
N LEU A 356 34.51 -35.85 18.28
CA LEU A 356 35.47 -34.76 18.11
C LEU A 356 35.70 -34.11 19.47
N ALA A 357 36.98 -34.07 19.86
CA ALA A 357 37.45 -33.83 21.21
C ALA A 357 36.67 -32.74 21.95
N ALA A 358 35.83 -33.16 22.90
CA ALA A 358 35.61 -32.34 24.08
C ALA A 358 36.99 -32.20 24.73
N ASN A 359 37.54 -30.98 24.74
CA ASN A 359 38.72 -30.72 25.54
C ASN A 359 38.44 -31.17 26.98
N GLU A 360 39.37 -31.93 27.57
CA GLU A 360 39.26 -32.56 28.89
C GLU A 360 39.09 -31.57 30.07
N ASN A 361 38.73 -30.32 29.83
CA ASN A 361 38.50 -29.27 30.82
C ASN A 361 37.30 -28.39 30.44
N GLY A 362 36.09 -28.86 30.75
CA GLY A 362 34.83 -28.12 30.59
C GLY A 362 34.40 -27.96 29.13
N GLU A 363 33.18 -28.38 28.80
CA GLU A 363 32.67 -28.37 27.43
C GLU A 363 32.61 -26.93 26.85
N LYS A 364 33.67 -26.54 26.14
CA LYS A 364 33.77 -25.29 25.40
C LYS A 364 33.70 -25.61 23.91
N TYR A 365 32.76 -24.99 23.21
CA TYR A 365 32.58 -25.11 21.76
C TYR A 365 32.97 -23.79 21.11
N ALA A 366 33.94 -23.81 20.19
CA ALA A 366 34.26 -22.65 19.36
C ALA A 366 33.28 -22.58 18.20
N LEU A 367 32.50 -21.51 18.10
CA LEU A 367 31.47 -21.30 17.08
C LEU A 367 31.83 -20.12 16.17
N LEU A 368 31.66 -20.34 14.87
CA LEU A 368 31.68 -19.33 13.83
C LEU A 368 30.34 -19.37 13.09
N VAL A 369 29.66 -18.23 12.96
CA VAL A 369 28.44 -18.11 12.14
C VAL A 369 28.62 -16.96 11.17
N GLY A 370 28.31 -17.14 9.89
CA GLY A 370 28.43 -16.06 8.92
C GLY A 370 28.28 -16.48 7.47
N ASN A 371 28.68 -15.57 6.58
CA ASN A 371 28.64 -15.76 5.13
C ASN A 371 29.79 -16.64 4.61
N ARG A 372 29.77 -16.91 3.30
CA ARG A 372 30.80 -17.72 2.61
C ARG A 372 32.21 -17.11 2.70
N ASP A 373 32.34 -15.80 2.73
CA ASP A 373 33.64 -15.14 2.87
C ASP A 373 34.19 -15.24 4.29
N TRP A 374 33.32 -15.24 5.30
CA TRP A 374 33.68 -15.43 6.71
C TRP A 374 34.27 -16.81 6.94
N MET A 375 33.66 -17.83 6.34
CA MET A 375 34.16 -19.21 6.43
C MET A 375 35.54 -19.34 5.78
N ARG A 376 35.73 -18.77 4.57
CA ARG A 376 37.03 -18.80 3.87
C ARG A 376 38.11 -18.06 4.64
N LYS A 377 37.80 -16.90 5.24
CA LYS A 377 38.76 -16.09 6.01
C LYS A 377 39.26 -16.80 7.27
N ASN A 378 38.42 -17.67 7.85
CA ASN A 378 38.78 -18.51 8.99
C ASN A 378 39.37 -19.87 8.57
N GLY A 379 39.73 -20.05 7.29
CA GLY A 379 40.41 -21.24 6.80
C GLY A 379 39.51 -22.46 6.57
N LEU A 380 38.19 -22.27 6.51
CA LEU A 380 37.22 -23.34 6.28
C LEU A 380 36.93 -23.51 4.79
N SER A 381 37.05 -24.74 4.28
CA SER A 381 36.73 -25.07 2.89
C SER A 381 35.24 -25.36 2.71
N ILE A 382 34.57 -24.55 1.89
CA ILE A 382 33.16 -24.75 1.52
C ILE A 382 33.10 -25.78 0.39
N THR A 383 32.34 -26.86 0.57
CA THR A 383 32.17 -27.88 -0.47
C THR A 383 31.21 -27.39 -1.57
N PRO A 384 31.34 -27.89 -2.82
CA PRO A 384 30.43 -27.52 -3.91
C PRO A 384 28.95 -27.79 -3.61
N GLU A 385 28.66 -28.85 -2.84
CA GLU A 385 27.29 -29.18 -2.42
C GLU A 385 26.70 -28.13 -1.47
N MET A 386 27.50 -27.65 -0.49
CA MET A 386 27.09 -26.60 0.44
C MET A 386 26.78 -25.30 -0.31
N ASP A 387 27.64 -24.90 -1.26
CA ASP A 387 27.44 -23.67 -2.02
C ASP A 387 26.23 -23.76 -2.98
N MET A 388 25.96 -24.94 -3.52
CA MET A 388 24.75 -25.20 -4.33
C MET A 388 23.48 -25.08 -3.49
N LYS A 389 23.44 -25.68 -2.29
CA LYS A 389 22.32 -25.55 -1.35
C LYS A 389 22.14 -24.10 -0.88
N MET A 390 23.23 -23.41 -0.57
CA MET A 390 23.21 -22.00 -0.19
C MET A 390 22.62 -21.14 -1.33
N SER A 391 23.07 -21.36 -2.56
CA SER A 391 22.56 -20.67 -3.75
C SER A 391 21.08 -20.98 -4.04
N LYS A 392 20.61 -22.22 -3.78
CA LYS A 392 19.19 -22.59 -3.91
C LYS A 392 18.32 -21.73 -2.99
N HIS A 393 18.70 -21.61 -1.71
CA HIS A 393 17.96 -20.80 -0.74
C HIS A 393 18.04 -19.30 -1.01
N GLU A 394 19.20 -18.80 -1.46
CA GLU A 394 19.35 -17.40 -1.87
C GLU A 394 18.50 -17.05 -3.10
N ASN A 395 18.37 -17.96 -4.06
CA ASN A 395 17.48 -17.79 -5.21
C ASN A 395 15.98 -17.84 -4.82
N GLN A 396 15.66 -18.45 -3.68
CA GLN A 396 14.33 -18.39 -3.07
C GLN A 396 14.13 -17.12 -2.22
N GLY A 397 15.08 -16.18 -2.22
CA GLY A 397 15.00 -14.93 -1.47
C GLY A 397 15.32 -15.08 0.02
N GLN A 398 15.96 -16.17 0.42
CA GLN A 398 16.32 -16.44 1.80
C GLN A 398 17.77 -16.05 2.06
N THR A 399 18.06 -15.51 3.24
CA THR A 399 19.43 -15.25 3.66
C THR A 399 20.00 -16.52 4.28
N ALA A 400 20.93 -17.17 3.59
CA ALA A 400 21.60 -18.35 4.10
C ALA A 400 22.85 -17.97 4.89
N VAL A 401 22.99 -18.50 6.10
CA VAL A 401 24.19 -18.38 6.95
C VAL A 401 24.74 -19.75 7.27
N LEU A 402 26.06 -19.88 7.19
CA LEU A 402 26.78 -21.11 7.54
C LEU A 402 27.16 -21.05 9.02
N CYS A 403 27.14 -22.21 9.67
CA CYS A 403 27.54 -22.39 11.06
C CYS A 403 28.65 -23.44 11.15
N ALA A 404 29.77 -23.09 11.76
CA ALA A 404 30.90 -23.96 11.98
C ALA A 404 31.22 -24.10 13.48
N ILE A 405 31.45 -25.33 13.93
CA ILE A 405 31.79 -25.68 15.31
C ILE A 405 33.16 -26.34 15.30
N ASN A 406 34.06 -25.91 16.18
CA ASN A 406 35.41 -26.45 16.36
C ASN A 406 36.21 -26.58 15.05
N GLY A 407 36.04 -25.61 14.14
CA GLY A 407 36.75 -25.59 12.86
C GLY A 407 36.18 -26.51 11.77
N GLN A 408 34.94 -26.97 11.91
CA GLN A 408 34.22 -27.73 10.89
C GLN A 408 32.84 -27.12 10.62
N ILE A 409 32.45 -27.00 9.34
CA ILE A 409 31.10 -26.53 8.96
C ILE A 409 30.09 -27.62 9.28
N VAL A 410 29.13 -27.32 10.15
CA VAL A 410 28.15 -28.27 10.67
C VAL A 410 26.82 -28.16 9.93
N ALA A 411 26.32 -26.94 9.77
CA ALA A 411 25.00 -26.69 9.22
C ALA A 411 24.89 -25.33 8.53
N MET A 412 23.82 -25.17 7.77
CA MET A 412 23.35 -23.90 7.22
C MET A 412 21.97 -23.58 7.78
N LEU A 413 21.76 -22.33 8.16
CA LEU A 413 20.45 -21.80 8.53
C LEU A 413 20.00 -20.84 7.44
N ALA A 414 18.81 -21.05 6.88
CA ALA A 414 18.19 -20.10 5.97
C ALA A 414 17.16 -19.28 6.75
N VAL A 415 17.34 -17.96 6.74
CA VAL A 415 16.45 -17.01 7.43
C VAL A 415 15.81 -16.11 6.39
N ALA A 416 14.48 -15.98 6.47
CA ALA A 416 13.73 -15.14 5.55
C ALA A 416 12.52 -14.53 6.24
N ASP A 417 12.03 -13.43 5.67
CA ASP A 417 10.72 -12.91 6.02
C ASP A 417 9.66 -13.69 5.25
N THR A 418 8.88 -14.49 5.96
CA THR A 418 7.88 -15.39 5.38
C THR A 418 6.65 -14.62 4.90
N VAL A 419 6.13 -14.99 3.72
CA VAL A 419 4.88 -14.46 3.16
C VAL A 419 3.68 -14.88 4.03
N LYS A 420 2.69 -14.00 4.21
CA LYS A 420 1.44 -14.33 4.92
C LYS A 420 0.59 -15.32 4.13
N GLU A 421 -0.07 -16.25 4.82
CA GLU A 421 -0.88 -17.31 4.20
C GLU A 421 -2.00 -16.75 3.31
N GLU A 422 -2.66 -15.66 3.73
CA GLU A 422 -3.71 -15.02 2.92
C GLU A 422 -3.21 -14.19 1.73
N ALA A 423 -1.91 -13.86 1.65
CA ALA A 423 -1.42 -12.90 0.68
C ALA A 423 -1.69 -13.36 -0.76
N GLN A 424 -1.44 -14.64 -1.05
CA GLN A 424 -1.68 -15.22 -2.38
C GLN A 424 -3.17 -15.15 -2.77
N LEU A 425 -4.06 -15.47 -1.82
CA LEU A 425 -5.50 -15.41 -2.03
C LEU A 425 -5.99 -13.97 -2.26
N ALA A 426 -5.48 -13.01 -1.48
CA ALA A 426 -5.83 -11.60 -1.61
C ALA A 426 -5.42 -11.05 -2.98
N ILE A 427 -4.19 -11.30 -3.43
CA ILE A 427 -3.69 -10.84 -4.72
C ILE A 427 -4.46 -11.47 -5.88
N TYR A 428 -4.78 -12.76 -5.80
CA TYR A 428 -5.63 -13.42 -6.80
C TYR A 428 -6.99 -12.73 -6.95
N GLN A 429 -7.66 -12.37 -5.84
CA GLN A 429 -8.96 -11.71 -5.89
C GLN A 429 -8.90 -10.29 -6.44
N LEU A 430 -7.84 -9.54 -6.10
CA LEU A 430 -7.60 -8.20 -6.64
C LEU A 430 -7.40 -8.27 -8.16
N LYS A 431 -6.60 -9.24 -8.64
CA LYS A 431 -6.41 -9.49 -10.07
C LYS A 431 -7.69 -9.95 -10.77
N LYS A 432 -8.48 -10.83 -10.14
CA LYS A 432 -9.78 -11.28 -10.68
C LYS A 432 -10.78 -10.13 -10.83
N LYS A 433 -10.70 -9.11 -9.97
CA LYS A 433 -11.45 -7.84 -10.11
C LYS A 433 -10.96 -6.95 -11.27
N GLY A 434 -9.85 -7.29 -11.92
CA GLY A 434 -9.24 -6.52 -13.02
C GLY A 434 -8.30 -5.41 -12.55
N LEU A 435 -7.78 -5.49 -11.32
CA LEU A 435 -6.83 -4.51 -10.78
C LEU A 435 -5.39 -4.89 -11.15
N ASN A 436 -4.59 -3.88 -11.49
CA ASN A 436 -3.16 -4.04 -11.72
C ASN A 436 -2.43 -4.06 -10.38
N VAL A 437 -1.72 -5.15 -10.08
CA VAL A 437 -0.99 -5.30 -8.81
C VAL A 437 0.51 -5.21 -9.06
N PHE A 438 1.17 -4.33 -8.31
CA PHE A 438 2.62 -4.11 -8.32
C PHE A 438 3.21 -4.39 -6.95
N LEU A 439 4.45 -4.88 -6.93
CA LEU A 439 5.27 -4.98 -5.73
C LEU A 439 6.34 -3.90 -5.74
N LEU A 440 6.48 -3.15 -4.65
CA LEU A 440 7.50 -2.14 -4.46
C LEU A 440 8.32 -2.50 -3.22
N THR A 441 9.64 -2.59 -3.33
CA THR A 441 10.48 -2.97 -2.18
C THR A 441 11.90 -2.41 -2.28
N GLY A 442 12.50 -2.16 -1.11
CA GLY A 442 13.92 -1.83 -0.97
C GLY A 442 14.85 -3.06 -1.00
N ASP A 443 14.29 -4.27 -0.95
CA ASP A 443 15.06 -5.51 -0.98
C ASP A 443 15.75 -5.75 -2.33
N ASN A 444 16.77 -6.63 -2.29
CA ASN A 444 17.45 -7.13 -3.48
C ASN A 444 16.46 -7.78 -4.45
N VAL A 445 16.74 -7.60 -5.74
CA VAL A 445 16.02 -8.18 -6.88
C VAL A 445 15.74 -9.68 -6.74
N LYS A 446 16.70 -10.47 -6.25
CA LYS A 446 16.50 -11.93 -6.08
C LYS A 446 15.36 -12.23 -5.10
N THR A 447 15.38 -11.57 -3.95
CA THR A 447 14.36 -11.72 -2.90
C THR A 447 13.01 -11.21 -3.36
N ALA A 448 12.99 -10.04 -4.00
CA ALA A 448 11.76 -9.46 -4.54
C ALA A 448 11.11 -10.36 -5.61
N LYS A 449 11.91 -10.93 -6.53
CA LYS A 449 11.43 -11.86 -7.57
C LYS A 449 10.86 -13.14 -6.95
N ALA A 450 11.55 -13.71 -5.95
CA ALA A 450 11.11 -14.93 -5.29
C ALA A 450 9.77 -14.74 -4.55
N ILE A 451 9.62 -13.65 -3.79
CA ILE A 451 8.37 -13.35 -3.09
C ILE A 451 7.25 -13.06 -4.10
N ALA A 452 7.53 -12.24 -5.11
CA ALA A 452 6.55 -11.95 -6.16
C ALA A 452 6.05 -13.23 -6.86
N LYS A 453 6.92 -14.20 -7.07
CA LYS A 453 6.56 -15.51 -7.64
C LYS A 453 5.64 -16.29 -6.72
N GLN A 454 5.93 -16.35 -5.42
CA GLN A 454 5.09 -17.05 -4.44
C GLN A 454 3.67 -16.47 -4.36
N VAL A 455 3.54 -15.13 -4.41
CA VAL A 455 2.23 -14.46 -4.32
C VAL A 455 1.57 -14.28 -5.69
N GLY A 456 2.31 -14.53 -6.77
CA GLY A 456 1.84 -14.43 -8.15
C GLY A 456 1.78 -13.00 -8.68
N ILE A 457 2.64 -12.08 -8.28
CA ILE A 457 2.76 -10.70 -8.81
C ILE A 457 3.69 -10.70 -10.03
N LYS A 458 3.28 -10.05 -11.13
CA LYS A 458 4.08 -10.01 -12.38
C LYS A 458 5.01 -8.81 -12.50
N LYS A 459 4.69 -7.69 -11.87
CA LYS A 459 5.43 -6.43 -12.00
C LYS A 459 6.03 -6.05 -10.65
N VAL A 460 7.35 -5.98 -10.60
CA VAL A 460 8.11 -5.79 -9.36
C VAL A 460 9.12 -4.67 -9.54
N PHE A 461 9.19 -3.78 -8.56
CA PHE A 461 10.21 -2.76 -8.42
C PHE A 461 11.02 -3.07 -7.17
N ALA A 462 12.31 -3.36 -7.37
CA ALA A 462 13.23 -3.76 -6.31
C ALA A 462 14.36 -2.74 -6.13
N GLU A 463 15.04 -2.79 -4.98
CA GLU A 463 16.14 -1.89 -4.61
C GLU A 463 15.72 -0.40 -4.65
N VAL A 464 14.48 -0.11 -4.21
CA VAL A 464 13.90 1.24 -4.23
C VAL A 464 14.06 1.94 -2.88
N LEU A 465 14.72 3.11 -2.88
CA LEU A 465 14.81 4.00 -1.72
C LEU A 465 13.45 4.67 -1.41
N PRO A 466 13.20 5.12 -0.16
CA PRO A 466 11.92 5.75 0.21
C PRO A 466 11.51 6.93 -0.70
N GLU A 467 12.43 7.82 -1.06
CA GLU A 467 12.16 8.94 -1.97
C GLU A 467 11.71 8.47 -3.37
N HIS A 468 12.30 7.37 -3.84
CA HIS A 468 11.97 6.78 -5.12
C HIS A 468 10.61 6.05 -5.11
N LYS A 469 10.12 5.62 -3.93
CA LYS A 469 8.76 5.08 -3.80
C LYS A 469 7.72 6.16 -4.15
N VAL A 470 7.88 7.36 -3.61
CA VAL A 470 7.02 8.52 -3.89
C VAL A 470 7.05 8.88 -5.37
N ALA A 471 8.25 8.96 -5.97
CA ALA A 471 8.41 9.25 -7.39
C ALA A 471 7.73 8.20 -8.29
N LYS A 472 7.80 6.91 -7.91
CA LYS A 472 7.15 5.83 -8.66
C LYS A 472 5.62 5.89 -8.57
N VAL A 473 5.07 6.16 -7.38
CA VAL A 473 3.62 6.39 -7.21
C VAL A 473 3.17 7.56 -8.10
N ARG A 474 3.93 8.67 -8.09
CA ARG A 474 3.65 9.84 -8.94
C ARG A 474 3.74 9.52 -10.43
N GLN A 475 4.71 8.69 -10.83
CA GLN A 475 4.82 8.21 -12.22
C GLN A 475 3.58 7.43 -12.64
N LEU A 476 3.09 6.51 -11.80
CA LEU A 476 1.87 5.75 -12.07
C LEU A 476 0.63 6.67 -12.14
N GLN A 477 0.55 7.68 -11.28
CA GLN A 477 -0.52 8.69 -11.31
C GLN A 477 -0.48 9.54 -12.58
N SER A 478 0.71 9.89 -13.08
CA SER A 478 0.88 10.69 -14.31
C SER A 478 0.36 9.96 -15.56
N LEU A 479 0.27 8.63 -15.52
CA LEU A 479 -0.35 7.82 -16.57
C LEU A 479 -1.89 7.88 -16.56
N GLY A 480 -2.48 8.63 -15.64
CA GLY A 480 -3.93 8.77 -15.47
C GLY A 480 -4.57 7.60 -14.71
N GLU A 481 -3.78 6.69 -14.14
CA GLU A 481 -4.26 5.59 -13.30
C GLU A 481 -4.47 6.10 -11.87
N LYS A 482 -5.57 5.67 -11.23
CA LYS A 482 -5.78 5.89 -9.79
C LYS A 482 -5.06 4.81 -9.00
N VAL A 483 -4.14 5.23 -8.14
CA VAL A 483 -3.17 4.37 -7.45
C VAL A 483 -3.50 4.29 -5.97
N ALA A 484 -3.67 3.06 -5.46
CA ALA A 484 -3.65 2.80 -4.03
C ALA A 484 -2.28 2.24 -3.62
N MET A 485 -1.73 2.77 -2.53
CA MET A 485 -0.52 2.24 -1.90
C MET A 485 -0.92 1.50 -0.63
N VAL A 486 -0.35 0.31 -0.41
CA VAL A 486 -0.59 -0.49 0.79
C VAL A 486 0.75 -0.69 1.51
N GLY A 487 0.80 -0.31 2.79
CA GLY A 487 2.01 -0.36 3.60
C GLY A 487 1.69 -0.47 5.10
N ASP A 488 2.71 -0.68 5.92
CA ASP A 488 2.58 -0.76 7.39
C ASP A 488 3.64 0.08 8.14
N GLY A 489 4.69 0.54 7.45
CA GLY A 489 5.86 1.17 8.07
C GLY A 489 5.99 2.69 7.91
N VAL A 490 6.87 3.28 8.74
CA VAL A 490 7.33 4.67 8.63
C VAL A 490 7.89 4.95 7.24
N ASN A 491 8.66 4.00 6.70
CA ASN A 491 9.31 4.08 5.39
C ASN A 491 8.32 4.22 4.22
N ASP A 492 7.06 3.80 4.42
CA ASP A 492 6.01 3.89 3.41
C ASP A 492 5.10 5.10 3.59
N SER A 493 5.21 5.80 4.73
CA SER A 493 4.34 6.92 5.08
C SER A 493 4.34 8.04 4.01
N PRO A 494 5.49 8.43 3.42
CA PRO A 494 5.51 9.39 2.32
C PRO A 494 4.82 8.87 1.05
N ALA A 495 4.96 7.58 0.74
CA ALA A 495 4.35 6.96 -0.44
C ALA A 495 2.84 6.75 -0.25
N LEU A 496 2.40 6.46 0.98
CA LEU A 496 0.99 6.37 1.38
C LEU A 496 0.30 7.72 1.22
N ALA A 497 0.93 8.80 1.69
CA ALA A 497 0.39 10.16 1.56
C ALA A 497 0.36 10.67 0.10
N GLN A 498 1.30 10.21 -0.75
CA GLN A 498 1.33 10.59 -2.17
C GLN A 498 0.28 9.85 -3.02
N ALA A 499 -0.14 8.64 -2.60
CA ALA A 499 -1.10 7.84 -3.35
C ALA A 499 -2.49 8.51 -3.41
N ASP A 500 -3.33 8.09 -4.37
CA ASP A 500 -4.72 8.56 -4.38
C ASP A 500 -5.53 7.97 -3.23
N VAL A 501 -5.09 6.81 -2.72
CA VAL A 501 -5.58 6.18 -1.49
C VAL A 501 -4.40 5.49 -0.80
N GLY A 502 -4.02 5.97 0.37
CA GLY A 502 -3.11 5.28 1.28
C GLY A 502 -3.85 4.26 2.16
N ILE A 503 -3.41 3.00 2.16
CA ILE A 503 -3.96 1.92 3.00
C ILE A 503 -2.88 1.42 3.97
N ALA A 504 -3.07 1.67 5.27
CA ALA A 504 -2.22 1.15 6.32
C ALA A 504 -2.73 -0.21 6.86
N ILE A 505 -1.83 -1.17 7.08
CA ILE A 505 -2.17 -2.49 7.65
C ILE A 505 -1.73 -2.63 9.12
N GLY A 506 -2.64 -3.09 9.98
CA GLY A 506 -2.36 -3.58 11.32
C GLY A 506 -1.97 -2.50 12.33
N THR A 507 -1.13 -2.87 13.30
CA THR A 507 -0.45 -1.95 14.22
C THR A 507 0.73 -1.28 13.53
N GLY A 508 0.51 -0.77 12.31
CA GLY A 508 1.50 0.04 11.63
C GLY A 508 1.93 1.19 12.54
N THR A 509 3.13 1.72 12.32
CA THR A 509 3.63 2.85 13.12
C THR A 509 2.63 4.00 13.13
N ASP A 510 2.54 4.75 14.24
CA ASP A 510 1.57 5.86 14.37
C ASP A 510 1.64 6.82 13.18
N VAL A 511 2.84 7.02 12.62
CA VAL A 511 3.09 7.82 11.40
C VAL A 511 2.35 7.27 10.17
N ALA A 512 2.39 5.95 9.95
CA ALA A 512 1.70 5.30 8.84
C ALA A 512 0.17 5.35 9.02
N VAL A 513 -0.30 5.19 10.26
CA VAL A 513 -1.72 5.32 10.60
C VAL A 513 -2.21 6.74 10.38
N GLU A 514 -1.43 7.76 10.72
CA GLU A 514 -1.76 9.17 10.49
C GLU A 514 -1.75 9.54 9.00
N ALA A 515 -0.75 9.07 8.24
CA ALA A 515 -0.60 9.35 6.81
C ALA A 515 -1.62 8.63 5.92
N ALA A 516 -2.13 7.45 6.32
CA ALA A 516 -3.05 6.68 5.50
C ALA A 516 -4.50 7.16 5.57
N ASP A 517 -5.21 7.03 4.45
CA ASP A 517 -6.64 7.33 4.34
C ASP A 517 -7.53 6.19 4.85
N VAL A 518 -7.08 4.95 4.66
CA VAL A 518 -7.75 3.74 5.11
C VAL A 518 -6.81 3.00 6.05
N VAL A 519 -7.30 2.64 7.24
CA VAL A 519 -6.53 1.93 8.26
C VAL A 519 -7.20 0.60 8.54
N LEU A 520 -6.48 -0.49 8.33
CA LEU A 520 -6.95 -1.84 8.63
C LEU A 520 -6.48 -2.20 10.03
N ILE A 521 -7.42 -2.41 10.96
CA ILE A 521 -7.10 -2.68 12.37
C ILE A 521 -6.41 -4.04 12.52
N ARG A 522 -6.75 -4.99 11.64
CA ARG A 522 -6.23 -6.36 11.68
C ARG A 522 -5.08 -6.49 10.68
N ASN A 523 -4.12 -7.35 11.01
CA ASN A 523 -3.02 -7.69 10.13
C ASN A 523 -3.42 -8.80 9.11
N ASP A 524 -4.45 -8.55 8.29
CA ASP A 524 -4.98 -9.47 7.27
C ASP A 524 -5.09 -8.74 5.92
N LEU A 525 -4.42 -9.25 4.88
CA LEU A 525 -4.46 -8.62 3.54
C LEU A 525 -5.83 -8.74 2.86
N LEU A 526 -6.69 -9.68 3.28
CA LEU A 526 -8.03 -9.80 2.71
C LEU A 526 -8.89 -8.56 3.02
N ASP A 527 -8.51 -7.80 4.05
CA ASP A 527 -9.21 -6.59 4.44
C ASP A 527 -8.98 -5.47 3.43
N VAL A 528 -7.86 -5.50 2.68
CA VAL A 528 -7.63 -4.61 1.52
C VAL A 528 -8.68 -4.88 0.44
N TYR A 529 -8.90 -6.16 0.10
CA TYR A 529 -9.94 -6.55 -0.85
C TYR A 529 -11.34 -6.19 -0.32
N GLY A 530 -11.58 -6.42 0.98
CA GLY A 530 -12.80 -6.05 1.68
C GLY A 530 -13.09 -4.55 1.61
N ALA A 531 -12.07 -3.70 1.80
CA ALA A 531 -12.19 -2.24 1.74
C ALA A 531 -12.61 -1.78 0.35
N ILE A 532 -11.98 -2.32 -0.70
CA ILE A 532 -12.33 -2.02 -2.10
C ILE A 532 -13.75 -2.47 -2.43
N GLN A 533 -14.16 -3.64 -1.94
CA GLN A 533 -15.53 -4.13 -2.15
C GLN A 533 -16.57 -3.31 -1.39
N LEU A 534 -16.28 -2.92 -0.15
CA LEU A 534 -17.14 -2.07 0.67
C LEU A 534 -17.32 -0.71 0.00
N SER A 535 -16.21 -0.07 -0.39
CA SER A 535 -16.20 1.17 -1.16
C SER A 535 -17.07 1.08 -2.42
N ALA A 536 -16.89 0.05 -3.25
CA ALA A 536 -17.69 -0.15 -4.45
C ALA A 536 -19.19 -0.33 -4.16
N THR A 537 -19.52 -1.04 -3.08
CA THR A 537 -20.91 -1.27 -2.67
C THR A 537 -21.57 0.01 -2.19
N THR A 538 -20.85 0.81 -1.41
CA THR A 538 -21.31 2.11 -0.91
C THR A 538 -21.49 3.11 -2.05
N VAL A 539 -20.53 3.21 -2.99
CA VAL A 539 -20.67 4.08 -4.17
C VAL A 539 -21.83 3.66 -5.06
N ARG A 540 -22.03 2.34 -5.25
CA ARG A 540 -23.23 1.83 -5.94
C ARG A 540 -24.51 2.28 -5.24
N ARG A 541 -24.52 2.26 -3.90
CA ARG A 541 -25.66 2.73 -3.10
C ARG A 541 -25.93 4.22 -3.28
N ILE A 542 -24.88 5.04 -3.25
CA ILE A 542 -24.96 6.48 -3.50
C ILE A 542 -25.61 6.74 -4.87
N ARG A 543 -25.18 6.06 -5.94
CA ARG A 543 -25.79 6.22 -7.27
C ARG A 543 -27.27 5.84 -7.30
N VAL A 544 -27.66 4.79 -6.59
CA VAL A 544 -29.08 4.40 -6.51
C VAL A 544 -29.88 5.40 -5.66
N ASN A 545 -29.31 5.93 -4.57
CA ASN A 545 -29.92 7.01 -3.79
C ASN A 545 -30.15 8.25 -4.65
N PHE A 546 -29.18 8.64 -5.48
CA PHE A 546 -29.31 9.76 -6.44
C PHE A 546 -30.47 9.52 -7.42
N PHE A 547 -30.60 8.31 -7.92
CA PHE A 547 -31.71 7.93 -8.80
C PHE A 547 -33.06 8.08 -8.11
N PHE A 548 -33.20 7.55 -6.88
CA PHE A 548 -34.45 7.71 -6.10
C PHE A 548 -34.70 9.15 -5.68
N ALA A 549 -33.68 9.94 -5.32
CA ALA A 549 -33.88 11.35 -5.00
C ALA A 549 -34.37 12.15 -6.22
N SER A 550 -33.88 11.81 -7.41
CA SER A 550 -34.18 12.55 -8.64
C SER A 550 -35.52 12.17 -9.27
N ILE A 551 -35.99 10.92 -9.14
CA ILE A 551 -37.22 10.47 -9.80
C ILE A 551 -38.47 11.20 -9.29
N TYR A 552 -38.55 11.49 -7.98
CA TYR A 552 -39.67 12.26 -7.41
C TYR A 552 -39.74 13.67 -7.97
N ASN A 553 -38.59 14.33 -8.13
CA ASN A 553 -38.52 15.69 -8.67
C ASN A 553 -38.80 15.68 -10.19
N LEU A 554 -38.25 14.70 -10.92
CA LEU A 554 -38.43 14.58 -12.38
C LEU A 554 -39.90 14.35 -12.76
N VAL A 555 -40.61 13.51 -12.01
CA VAL A 555 -42.03 13.22 -12.24
C VAL A 555 -42.92 14.30 -11.62
N GLY A 556 -42.54 14.82 -10.45
CA GLY A 556 -43.33 15.78 -9.70
C GLY A 556 -43.40 17.18 -10.34
N ILE A 557 -42.31 17.67 -10.94
CA ILE A 557 -42.26 19.02 -11.55
C ILE A 557 -43.29 19.17 -12.69
N PRO A 558 -43.36 18.27 -13.70
CA PRO A 558 -44.37 18.36 -14.76
C PRO A 558 -45.82 18.26 -14.26
N ILE A 559 -46.07 17.41 -13.25
CA ILE A 559 -47.42 17.26 -12.67
C ILE A 559 -47.79 18.53 -11.88
N ALA A 560 -46.88 19.07 -11.07
CA ALA A 560 -47.09 20.31 -10.34
C ALA A 560 -47.23 21.54 -11.26
N ALA A 561 -46.55 21.54 -12.41
CA ALA A 561 -46.68 22.59 -13.43
C ALA A 561 -48.02 22.53 -14.19
N GLY A 562 -48.88 21.55 -13.90
CA GLY A 562 -50.21 21.42 -14.49
C GLY A 562 -50.24 20.85 -15.90
N VAL A 563 -49.14 20.27 -16.40
CA VAL A 563 -49.08 19.66 -17.75
C VAL A 563 -50.13 18.55 -17.92
N PHE A 564 -50.48 17.87 -16.83
CA PHE A 564 -51.45 16.78 -16.80
C PHE A 564 -52.86 17.18 -16.29
N MET A 565 -53.13 18.48 -16.17
CA MET A 565 -54.48 18.99 -15.86
C MET A 565 -55.58 18.44 -16.79
N PRO A 566 -55.38 18.27 -18.12
CA PRO A 566 -56.39 17.67 -19.01
C PRO A 566 -56.75 16.22 -18.64
N VAL A 567 -55.89 15.53 -17.90
CA VAL A 567 -56.05 14.14 -17.44
C VAL A 567 -56.62 14.09 -16.01
N GLY A 568 -56.87 15.26 -15.39
CA GLY A 568 -57.38 15.37 -14.01
C GLY A 568 -56.34 15.12 -12.93
N LEU A 569 -55.04 15.14 -13.28
CA LEU A 569 -53.94 14.98 -12.32
C LEU A 569 -53.43 16.35 -11.89
N GLU A 570 -53.92 16.82 -10.74
CA GLU A 570 -53.46 18.04 -10.08
C GLU A 570 -52.72 17.70 -8.79
N LEU A 571 -51.60 18.39 -8.55
CA LEU A 571 -50.76 18.17 -7.38
C LEU A 571 -50.92 19.36 -6.42
N GLN A 572 -51.48 19.11 -5.24
CA GLN A 572 -51.62 20.13 -4.21
C GLN A 572 -50.31 20.30 -3.42
N PRO A 573 -50.02 21.49 -2.84
CA PRO A 573 -48.77 21.73 -2.11
C PRO A 573 -48.47 20.74 -0.98
N TRP A 574 -49.50 20.23 -0.28
CA TRP A 574 -49.33 19.22 0.76
C TRP A 574 -48.91 17.85 0.19
N MET A 575 -49.39 17.50 -1.01
CA MET A 575 -48.98 16.27 -1.71
C MET A 575 -47.51 16.37 -2.13
N ALA A 576 -47.09 17.55 -2.60
CA ALA A 576 -45.69 17.82 -2.93
C ALA A 576 -44.79 17.64 -1.71
N SER A 577 -45.21 18.20 -0.56
CA SER A 577 -44.50 18.06 0.72
C SER A 577 -44.41 16.60 1.18
N ALA A 578 -45.51 15.84 1.06
CA ALA A 578 -45.54 14.41 1.39
C ALA A 578 -44.62 13.58 0.48
N ALA A 579 -44.60 13.88 -0.82
CA ALA A 579 -43.69 13.24 -1.78
C ALA A 579 -42.21 13.53 -1.44
N MET A 580 -41.89 14.76 -1.03
CA MET A 580 -40.54 15.13 -0.58
C MET A 580 -40.10 14.41 0.70
N ALA A 581 -41.03 14.24 1.64
CA ALA A 581 -40.78 13.43 2.83
C ALA A 581 -40.55 11.95 2.47
N MET A 582 -41.39 11.36 1.60
CA MET A 582 -41.22 9.98 1.14
C MET A 582 -39.91 9.76 0.38
N SER A 583 -39.50 10.70 -0.46
CA SER A 583 -38.20 10.68 -1.15
C SER A 583 -37.05 10.57 -0.15
N SER A 584 -37.06 11.41 0.89
CA SER A 584 -36.03 11.40 1.95
C SER A 584 -36.03 10.07 2.73
N VAL A 585 -37.20 9.55 3.10
CA VAL A 585 -37.33 8.26 3.79
C VAL A 585 -36.80 7.11 2.92
N SER A 586 -37.11 7.11 1.63
CA SER A 586 -36.65 6.07 0.70
C SER A 586 -35.12 6.00 0.64
N VAL A 587 -34.45 7.15 0.56
CA VAL A 587 -32.99 7.28 0.53
C VAL A 587 -32.36 6.82 1.85
N VAL A 588 -32.95 7.19 2.99
CA VAL A 588 -32.45 6.77 4.32
C VAL A 588 -32.60 5.26 4.50
N CYS A 589 -33.77 4.69 4.20
CA CYS A 589 -33.99 3.24 4.26
C CYS A 589 -33.03 2.49 3.33
N LEU A 590 -32.83 3.00 2.12
CA LEU A 590 -31.91 2.39 1.17
C LEU A 590 -30.47 2.43 1.69
N SER A 591 -30.05 3.54 2.31
CA SER A 591 -28.73 3.67 2.92
C SER A 591 -28.54 2.74 4.11
N LEU A 592 -29.55 2.57 4.96
CA LEU A 592 -29.51 1.67 6.13
C LEU A 592 -29.34 0.19 5.77
N LEU A 593 -29.82 -0.24 4.60
CA LEU A 593 -29.61 -1.60 4.10
C LEU A 593 -28.13 -1.94 3.86
N LEU A 594 -27.22 -0.95 3.82
CA LEU A 594 -25.76 -1.22 3.85
C LEU A 594 -25.33 -1.92 5.14
N LYS A 595 -26.09 -1.82 6.24
CA LYS A 595 -25.82 -2.57 7.49
C LYS A 595 -25.89 -4.09 7.33
N LEU A 596 -26.54 -4.58 6.27
CA LEU A 596 -26.63 -6.01 5.95
C LEU A 596 -25.42 -6.51 5.16
N TRP A 597 -24.50 -5.62 4.77
CA TRP A 597 -23.28 -6.03 4.09
C TRP A 597 -22.43 -6.89 5.01
N LYS A 598 -21.98 -8.02 4.48
CA LYS A 598 -21.08 -8.94 5.17
C LYS A 598 -19.76 -8.99 4.43
N LYS A 599 -18.67 -8.93 5.21
CA LYS A 599 -17.31 -9.11 4.69
C LYS A 599 -17.19 -10.50 4.05
N PRO A 600 -16.58 -10.61 2.86
CA PRO A 600 -16.31 -11.91 2.24
C PRO A 600 -15.32 -12.69 3.12
N SER A 601 -15.69 -13.92 3.52
CA SER A 601 -14.86 -14.79 4.37
C SER A 601 -13.87 -15.62 3.54
N LYS A 602 -12.75 -16.06 4.16
CA LYS A 602 -11.76 -16.96 3.53
C LYS A 602 -12.42 -18.13 2.78
N HIS A 603 -13.41 -18.80 3.40
CA HIS A 603 -14.17 -19.89 2.77
C HIS A 603 -15.04 -19.48 1.58
N SER A 604 -15.62 -18.28 1.57
CA SER A 604 -16.42 -17.79 0.44
C SER A 604 -15.57 -17.41 -0.78
N ILE A 605 -14.30 -17.12 -0.53
CA ILE A 605 -13.33 -16.62 -1.52
C ILE A 605 -12.55 -17.78 -2.15
N LEU A 606 -12.29 -18.85 -1.39
CA LEU A 606 -11.71 -20.11 -1.88
C LEU A 606 -12.68 -20.81 -2.84
N THR A 607 -12.48 -20.58 -4.14
CA THR A 607 -13.26 -21.21 -5.22
C THR A 607 -12.40 -22.29 -5.90
N ASP A 608 -13.00 -23.30 -6.53
CA ASP A 608 -12.26 -24.28 -7.36
C ASP A 608 -11.38 -23.60 -8.44
N ALA A 609 -11.82 -22.44 -8.93
CA ALA A 609 -11.05 -21.60 -9.84
C ALA A 609 -9.73 -21.06 -9.23
N TYR A 610 -9.71 -20.81 -7.91
CA TYR A 610 -8.48 -20.44 -7.20
C TYR A 610 -7.51 -21.60 -7.16
N PHE A 611 -7.97 -22.79 -6.74
CA PHE A 611 -7.10 -23.97 -6.71
C PHE A 611 -6.55 -24.27 -8.10
N LYS A 612 -7.38 -24.20 -9.15
CA LYS A 612 -6.91 -24.33 -10.53
C LYS A 612 -5.84 -23.31 -10.89
N HIS A 613 -6.00 -22.04 -10.51
CA HIS A 613 -4.98 -21.00 -10.73
C HIS A 613 -3.69 -21.25 -9.92
N VAL A 614 -3.78 -21.81 -8.72
CA VAL A 614 -2.59 -22.19 -7.92
C VAL A 614 -1.86 -23.38 -8.55
N TYR A 615 -2.59 -24.34 -9.13
CA TYR A 615 -2.00 -25.46 -9.87
C TYR A 615 -1.44 -25.04 -11.24
N ASP A 616 -2.07 -24.07 -11.92
CA ASP A 616 -1.63 -23.52 -13.21
C ASP A 616 -0.50 -22.47 -13.04
N LEU A 617 -0.21 -22.02 -11.81
CA LEU A 617 0.97 -21.22 -11.51
C LEU A 617 2.19 -22.12 -11.63
N ASP A 618 2.70 -22.25 -12.85
CA ASP A 618 3.87 -23.05 -13.13
C ASP A 618 5.07 -22.49 -12.31
N PRO A 619 5.71 -23.29 -11.45
CA PRO A 619 6.88 -22.84 -10.69
C PRO A 619 8.09 -22.54 -11.59
N PHE A 620 7.96 -22.62 -12.91
CA PHE A 620 8.97 -22.26 -13.92
C PHE A 620 8.55 -21.09 -14.83
N ASP A 621 7.39 -20.46 -14.63
CA ASP A 621 7.02 -19.25 -15.38
C ASP A 621 7.93 -18.09 -14.93
N ASP A 622 8.76 -17.59 -15.86
CA ASP A 622 9.81 -16.61 -15.61
C ASP A 622 9.43 -15.20 -16.09
N ASP A 623 8.17 -15.01 -16.49
CA ASP A 623 7.60 -13.79 -17.10
C ASP A 623 7.40 -12.62 -16.10
N ILE A 624 8.13 -12.63 -14.98
CA ILE A 624 8.11 -11.57 -13.96
C ILE A 624 9.03 -10.43 -14.42
N GLN A 625 8.42 -9.28 -14.72
CA GLN A 625 9.12 -8.04 -15.04
C GLN A 625 9.62 -7.42 -13.74
N VAL A 626 10.94 -7.47 -13.53
CA VAL A 626 11.60 -6.80 -12.40
C VAL A 626 12.39 -5.61 -12.91
N THR A 627 12.04 -4.42 -12.44
CA THR A 627 12.76 -3.19 -12.75
C THR A 627 13.57 -2.76 -11.51
N ARG A 628 14.82 -2.35 -11.72
CA ARG A 628 15.71 -1.84 -10.67
C ARG A 628 15.68 -0.32 -10.65
N GLY A 629 15.48 0.28 -9.49
CA GLY A 629 15.51 1.74 -9.34
C GLY A 629 14.45 2.49 -10.16
N VAL A 630 14.79 3.71 -10.58
CA VAL A 630 13.85 4.66 -11.24
C VAL A 630 13.87 4.53 -12.77
N ASP A 631 14.94 4.03 -13.35
CA ASP A 631 15.19 4.08 -14.80
C ASP A 631 14.72 2.81 -15.50
N GLU A 632 13.44 2.78 -15.85
CA GLU A 632 12.95 2.20 -17.11
C GLU A 632 11.47 2.58 -17.31
N THR A 633 11.14 3.12 -18.47
CA THR A 633 9.76 3.34 -18.90
C THR A 633 9.03 2.00 -18.99
N LEU A 634 7.97 1.84 -18.19
CA LEU A 634 7.12 0.65 -18.20
C LEU A 634 6.71 0.25 -19.64
N PRO A 635 6.90 -1.01 -20.07
CA PRO A 635 6.30 -1.49 -21.30
C PRO A 635 4.77 -1.48 -21.15
N ILE A 636 4.12 -0.66 -21.96
CA ILE A 636 2.66 -0.52 -21.94
C ILE A 636 2.06 -1.74 -22.63
N ASP A 637 1.56 -2.70 -21.86
CA ASP A 637 0.64 -3.71 -22.36
C ASP A 637 -0.74 -3.05 -22.55
N ARG A 638 -0.90 -2.37 -23.70
CA ARG A 638 -2.22 -1.91 -24.15
C ARG A 638 -3.02 -3.18 -24.44
N GLY A 639 -3.97 -3.48 -23.57
CA GLY A 639 -4.96 -4.54 -23.78
C GLY A 639 -5.39 -4.54 -25.24
N LYS A 640 -5.03 -5.60 -25.96
CA LYS A 640 -5.52 -5.90 -27.31
C LYS A 640 -7.02 -6.19 -27.20
N GLY A 641 -7.81 -5.14 -27.05
CA GLY A 641 -9.26 -5.21 -27.18
C GLY A 641 -9.60 -5.62 -28.61
N SER A 642 -10.21 -6.80 -28.75
CA SER A 642 -11.43 -7.16 -29.51
C SER A 642 -11.63 -6.69 -30.98
N LEU A 643 -11.04 -5.59 -31.43
CA LEU A 643 -11.27 -4.99 -32.75
C LEU A 643 -10.44 -5.62 -33.88
N ARG A 644 -9.18 -6.01 -33.64
CA ARG A 644 -8.34 -6.63 -34.70
C ARG A 644 -8.72 -8.08 -35.02
N GLN A 645 -9.22 -8.86 -34.05
CA GLN A 645 -9.73 -10.22 -34.30
C GLN A 645 -11.11 -10.22 -34.98
N SER A 646 -11.94 -9.21 -34.73
CA SER A 646 -13.22 -9.06 -35.42
C SER A 646 -13.03 -8.69 -36.90
N ILE A 647 -12.04 -7.85 -37.22
CA ILE A 647 -11.73 -7.48 -38.61
C ILE A 647 -11.08 -8.66 -39.35
N HIS A 648 -10.20 -9.43 -38.70
CA HIS A 648 -9.56 -10.59 -39.35
C HIS A 648 -10.50 -11.79 -39.54
N SER A 649 -11.53 -11.94 -38.69
CA SER A 649 -12.58 -12.95 -38.85
C SER A 649 -13.70 -12.54 -39.80
N MET A 650 -13.93 -11.24 -40.02
CA MET A 650 -14.82 -10.75 -41.09
C MET A 650 -14.15 -10.83 -42.47
N ILE A 651 -12.87 -10.51 -42.58
CA ILE A 651 -12.13 -10.59 -43.86
C ILE A 651 -11.94 -12.05 -44.29
N SER A 652 -11.70 -12.99 -43.37
CA SER A 652 -11.61 -14.42 -43.71
C SER A 652 -12.96 -15.03 -44.10
N LYS A 653 -14.08 -14.54 -43.55
CA LYS A 653 -15.44 -14.96 -43.94
C LYS A 653 -15.91 -14.37 -45.28
N LEU A 654 -15.40 -13.22 -45.69
CA LEU A 654 -15.65 -12.62 -47.01
C LEU A 654 -14.78 -13.23 -48.13
N SER A 655 -13.62 -13.80 -47.79
CA SER A 655 -12.74 -14.45 -48.79
C SER A 655 -13.14 -15.88 -49.17
N ASN A 656 -14.10 -16.48 -48.46
CA ASN A 656 -14.45 -17.90 -48.62
C ASN A 656 -15.82 -18.16 -49.29
N THR A 657 -16.47 -17.14 -49.86
CA THR A 657 -17.82 -17.26 -50.46
C THR A 657 -17.90 -17.01 -51.96
N ASN A 658 -16.80 -16.78 -52.68
CA ASN A 658 -16.82 -16.66 -54.14
C ASN A 658 -15.71 -17.48 -54.81
N SER A 659 -15.88 -18.79 -54.81
CA SER A 659 -15.20 -19.67 -55.77
C SER A 659 -16.26 -20.55 -56.43
N ASN A 660 -16.82 -20.07 -57.54
CA ASN A 660 -17.31 -20.93 -58.60
C ASN A 660 -17.41 -20.15 -59.92
N ASN A 661 -16.72 -20.72 -60.92
CA ASN A 661 -17.05 -20.74 -62.34
C ASN A 661 -16.44 -19.68 -63.31
N TYR A 662 -15.68 -20.25 -64.25
CA TYR A 662 -15.32 -19.86 -65.63
C TYR A 662 -14.16 -18.88 -65.92
N THR A 663 -13.11 -19.45 -66.53
CA THR A 663 -12.21 -18.87 -67.56
C THR A 663 -12.93 -18.71 -68.92
N PRO A 664 -12.40 -18.06 -70.00
CA PRO A 664 -11.06 -17.48 -70.23
C PRO A 664 -10.98 -16.10 -70.98
N LEU A 665 -9.75 -15.61 -71.17
CA LEU A 665 -9.21 -14.85 -72.34
C LEU A 665 -9.32 -13.30 -72.46
N SER A 666 -8.13 -12.72 -72.75
CA SER A 666 -7.81 -11.41 -73.38
C SER A 666 -8.08 -10.15 -72.54
N THR A 667 -7.27 -9.09 -72.46
CA THR A 667 -6.16 -8.53 -73.27
C THR A 667 -5.51 -7.40 -72.44
N MET A 668 -4.21 -7.09 -72.66
CA MET A 668 -3.57 -5.74 -72.72
C MET A 668 -3.97 -4.64 -71.70
N GLU A 669 -3.12 -3.82 -71.07
CA GLU A 669 -1.70 -3.46 -71.20
C GLU A 669 -1.41 -2.38 -70.10
N ILE A 670 -0.14 -2.00 -69.91
CA ILE A 670 0.38 -0.80 -69.19
C ILE A 670 0.33 -0.90 -67.64
N GLY A 671 1.42 -0.89 -66.85
CA GLY A 671 2.75 -0.31 -67.02
C GLY A 671 2.89 0.95 -66.16
N ILE A 672 3.53 0.87 -64.98
CA ILE A 672 4.41 1.91 -64.38
C ILE A 672 5.05 1.32 -63.11
N GLN A 673 6.39 1.34 -63.12
CA GLN A 673 7.29 0.85 -62.08
C GLN A 673 7.46 1.82 -60.91
N SER A 674 7.77 1.22 -59.76
CA SER A 674 8.32 1.80 -58.54
C SER A 674 9.74 2.36 -58.73
N LYS A 675 10.08 3.42 -57.97
CA LYS A 675 11.47 3.78 -57.67
C LYS A 675 11.62 4.09 -56.18
N SER A 676 12.49 3.31 -55.56
CA SER A 676 13.09 3.48 -54.24
C SER A 676 14.20 4.54 -54.29
N TYR A 677 14.44 5.21 -53.16
CA TYR A 677 15.70 5.91 -52.91
C TYR A 677 16.16 5.71 -51.47
N SER A 678 17.39 5.20 -51.37
CA SER A 678 18.28 5.16 -50.21
C SER A 678 19.31 6.28 -50.34
N THR A 679 19.77 6.85 -49.22
CA THR A 679 20.82 7.88 -49.22
C THR A 679 21.91 7.56 -48.21
N SER A 680 23.17 7.61 -48.66
CA SER A 680 24.38 7.77 -47.85
C SER A 680 25.50 8.42 -48.67
N ARG A 681 26.08 9.52 -48.15
CA ARG A 681 27.50 10.01 -48.23
C ARG A 681 28.07 10.33 -49.64
N ASP A 682 28.95 11.32 -49.91
CA ASP A 682 30.10 11.93 -49.21
C ASP A 682 30.59 13.24 -49.93
N GLN A 683 31.43 14.05 -49.23
CA GLN A 683 32.54 14.95 -49.70
C GLN A 683 32.25 16.20 -50.60
N ASP A 684 32.98 17.33 -50.60
CA ASP A 684 34.13 17.92 -49.88
C ASP A 684 34.26 19.44 -50.25
N GLU A 685 35.05 20.20 -49.46
CA GLU A 685 35.77 21.48 -49.72
C GLU A 685 35.02 22.82 -49.98
N ASP A 686 35.16 23.85 -49.11
CA ASP A 686 36.26 24.84 -49.20
C ASP A 686 36.24 25.97 -48.11
N SER A 687 37.42 26.21 -47.53
CA SER A 687 38.08 27.45 -47.06
C SER A 687 37.44 28.56 -46.17
N GLU A 688 38.30 29.04 -45.25
CA GLU A 688 38.45 30.40 -44.65
C GLU A 688 37.92 30.75 -43.24
N ARG A 689 38.89 30.79 -42.30
CA ARG A 689 39.22 31.87 -41.31
C ARG A 689 38.08 32.70 -40.69
N ASN A 690 37.93 32.63 -39.36
CA ASN A 690 38.56 33.59 -38.43
C ASN A 690 38.25 33.28 -36.96
N SER A 691 39.29 33.45 -36.15
CA SER A 691 39.35 33.57 -34.69
C SER A 691 38.64 34.82 -34.13
N ILE A 692 38.56 34.91 -32.78
CA ILE A 692 38.25 36.06 -31.89
C ILE A 692 36.76 36.06 -31.47
N VAL A 693 36.34 35.98 -30.20
CA VAL A 693 36.92 36.08 -28.84
C VAL A 693 36.09 35.25 -27.88
#